data_AF-A0AAE1K6J9-F1
#
_entry.id   AF-A0AAE1K6J9-F1
#
_cell.length_a   1.000
_cell.length_b   1.000
_cell.length_c   1.000
_cell.angle_alpha   90.00
_cell.angle_beta   90.00
_cell.angle_gamma   90.00
#
_symmetry.space_group_name_H-M   'P 1'
#
loop_
_entity.id
_entity.type
_entity.pdbx_description
1 polymer ?
#
loop_
_entity_poly.entity_id
_entity_poly.type
_entity_poly.pdbx_seq_one_letter_code
_entity_poly.pdbx_strand_id
1 'polypeptide(L)'
;MAAVAARPILFLEENQYSNFEWIGESQDGSLLCRWEEEVLVRGPVEGTGGGDGVSEGATSSLAFATQIALASPDLHSAQVLYTFDKVVPVVQASVNASRTLLGFVTRRNSGEGNKYSAYVTEIAPQGGVFSLNLECSRQILLEFLHTEEAGKPLGDSWIAKLLVLVHRESIAIYSFPLSLRESGAWVVEDQPLTESVVRAFVWAQWEPRQNHLYYLHYRPPPDAGLTIGSGEAEEDAMRPRPMLTALQFHPSKPHETVLNVPLELSGLEHSGLELGGDYRDQGLLHCAGDPWLDLRVITSPSGAVCICHHYIYKSRLAETPADPESCVVYLAYSVTLLHHGCVLHAVVPGVPWGHAHAALPTYALFSEHYLLVVVPGVCLHLLDVGLHHTPNNHIITTPPPQLLPNAQLFQTTGAKVPSGRMLSFVDGVNQMIVEVKVTKESLFSLFKTCPALSTRLAVLHLAAIHDRDHDLTRKLMWSVCENPFSLDAPALLQEYLVGETYAAVHKHIDSDAAHLLSLLPITTSPFTTDTEYVESATEENVRISYCLLENACIMLLSPRERMVRSVSDTWTKLWEHTTTRHHQRFPLADVVDKLMVSLDTYKPEALSQGSTPVSPASPLVGGLTITSLGLTLAHLMFDPLPFNEAENTTSSKLEHLLSVNLRELSMYCLKHFPHESPMRVHAVASKYVCTQLQVSRRLCSILCSSQTLIPTEKNEKGFTFIEQLEEGVARRLFTLLERYHSATEAVAYPLPQGYNSFLAYLAHRCLPHHVFMQYVRRGVLQLNVDVLREIVYDLDDTPENVERKLEIITSVPLIRGVRTLQFWQHPMSLILRSRLHAASILAGEGPGQPRTPTQSARVNAHHLNNKGISAFPTTDHLSPYETFLDLLTAKANLTDLDLGLLFEGTVASCDYVKPDTRNDALGA
;
A
#
# COMPACT_ATOMS: atom_id res chain seq x y z
N MET A 1 12.86 -1.66 -9.04
CA MET A 1 11.80 -0.82 -8.42
C MET A 1 11.71 0.57 -9.02
N ALA A 2 12.80 1.33 -9.07
CA ALA A 2 12.83 2.67 -9.67
C ALA A 2 13.86 2.71 -10.83
N ALA A 3 13.61 3.56 -11.83
CA ALA A 3 14.64 3.96 -12.77
C ALA A 3 15.54 4.98 -12.07
N VAL A 4 16.82 4.64 -11.94
CA VAL A 4 17.84 5.53 -11.37
C VAL A 4 18.72 6.05 -12.49
N ALA A 5 18.79 7.37 -12.62
CA ALA A 5 19.68 8.05 -13.54
C ALA A 5 20.69 8.88 -12.75
N ALA A 6 21.97 8.68 -13.02
CA ALA A 6 23.04 9.52 -12.50
C ALA A 6 23.58 10.35 -13.67
N ARG A 7 23.62 11.68 -13.51
CA ARG A 7 24.20 12.60 -14.48
C ARG A 7 25.19 13.55 -13.81
N PRO A 8 26.25 13.96 -14.51
CA PRO A 8 27.22 14.88 -13.97
C PRO A 8 26.63 16.29 -13.79
N ILE A 9 27.23 17.08 -12.90
CA ILE A 9 26.85 18.48 -12.66
C ILE A 9 27.59 19.36 -13.67
N LEU A 10 26.82 20.02 -14.55
CA LEU A 10 27.35 20.70 -15.75
C LEU A 10 28.48 21.68 -15.45
N PHE A 11 28.32 22.59 -14.48
CA PHE A 11 29.34 23.60 -14.21
C PHE A 11 30.62 23.01 -13.57
N LEU A 12 30.54 21.82 -12.96
CA LEU A 12 31.71 21.09 -12.45
C LEU A 12 32.45 20.35 -13.57
N GLU A 13 31.75 19.91 -14.62
CA GLU A 13 32.42 19.32 -15.79
C GLU A 13 33.17 20.36 -16.61
N GLU A 14 32.59 21.56 -16.76
CA GLU A 14 33.18 22.63 -17.57
C GLU A 14 34.41 23.26 -16.90
N ASN A 15 34.46 23.27 -15.57
CA ASN A 15 35.47 23.96 -14.79
C ASN A 15 36.10 22.97 -13.80
N GLN A 16 37.33 22.52 -14.06
CA GLN A 16 38.05 21.61 -13.17
C GLN A 16 38.44 22.33 -11.86
N TYR A 17 37.51 22.38 -10.90
CA TYR A 17 37.73 23.03 -9.62
C TYR A 17 38.65 22.20 -8.72
N SER A 18 39.66 22.85 -8.13
CA SER A 18 40.53 22.21 -7.15
C SER A 18 39.89 22.23 -5.76
N ASN A 19 39.96 21.11 -5.04
CA ASN A 19 39.42 20.97 -3.68
C ASN A 19 37.95 21.41 -3.54
N PHE A 20 37.10 21.01 -4.50
CA PHE A 20 35.67 21.32 -4.50
C PHE A 20 34.91 20.57 -3.40
N GLU A 21 34.09 21.30 -2.64
CA GLU A 21 33.21 20.72 -1.62
C GLU A 21 31.87 21.46 -1.53
N TRP A 22 30.80 20.72 -1.23
CA TRP A 22 29.51 21.28 -0.83
C TRP A 22 29.52 21.63 0.66
N ILE A 23 29.21 22.87 0.98
CA ILE A 23 29.37 23.43 2.32
C ILE A 23 28.06 23.95 2.92
N GLY A 24 26.95 23.92 2.20
CA GLY A 24 25.65 24.30 2.76
C GLY A 24 24.57 24.41 1.70
N GLU A 25 23.38 24.78 2.15
CA GLU A 25 22.22 25.03 1.29
C GLU A 25 21.52 26.33 1.70
N SER A 26 21.10 27.09 0.71
CA SER A 26 20.31 28.31 0.85
C SER A 26 18.83 27.98 0.87
N GLN A 27 18.05 28.90 1.42
CA GLN A 27 16.61 28.77 1.60
C GLN A 27 15.80 28.67 0.29
N ASP A 28 16.33 29.19 -0.83
CA ASP A 28 15.75 29.01 -2.17
C ASP A 28 16.15 27.67 -2.83
N GLY A 29 16.87 26.83 -2.07
CA GLY A 29 17.43 25.55 -2.49
C GLY A 29 18.60 25.64 -3.45
N SER A 30 19.23 26.81 -3.52
CA SER A 30 20.56 26.97 -4.10
C SER A 30 21.59 26.32 -3.17
N LEU A 31 22.64 25.71 -3.71
CA LEU A 31 23.66 25.05 -2.90
C LEU A 31 24.89 25.94 -2.73
N LEU A 32 25.46 25.97 -1.54
CA LEU A 32 26.73 26.63 -1.27
C LEU A 32 27.88 25.65 -1.50
N CYS A 33 28.86 26.09 -2.27
CA CYS A 33 30.07 25.33 -2.55
C CYS A 33 31.31 26.17 -2.33
N ARG A 34 32.44 25.47 -2.13
CA ARG A 34 33.78 26.07 -2.14
C ARG A 34 34.69 25.38 -3.14
N TRP A 35 35.70 26.11 -3.57
CA TRP A 35 36.88 25.56 -4.24
C TRP A 35 38.08 26.46 -3.98
N GLU A 36 39.25 25.99 -4.40
CA GLU A 36 40.50 26.75 -4.39
C GLU A 36 40.86 27.17 -5.82
N GLU A 37 41.21 28.44 -6.00
CA GLU A 37 41.54 29.03 -7.29
C GLU A 37 42.71 30.02 -7.16
N GLU A 38 43.48 30.18 -8.23
CA GLU A 38 44.59 31.13 -8.28
C GLU A 38 44.06 32.55 -8.54
N VAL A 39 44.29 33.47 -7.60
CA VAL A 39 43.81 34.85 -7.66
C VAL A 39 44.99 35.83 -7.68
N LEU A 40 44.82 36.93 -8.42
CA LEU A 40 45.77 38.05 -8.46
C LEU A 40 45.68 38.88 -7.17
N VAL A 41 46.66 38.72 -6.27
CA VAL A 41 46.76 39.53 -5.06
C VAL A 41 47.63 40.76 -5.34
N ARG A 42 47.07 41.96 -5.13
CA ARG A 42 47.84 43.21 -5.22
C ARG A 42 48.57 43.44 -3.90
N GLY A 43 49.91 43.49 -3.94
CA GLY A 43 50.73 43.81 -2.77
C GLY A 43 50.44 45.23 -2.22
N PRO A 44 50.76 45.48 -0.94
CA PRO A 44 50.60 46.81 -0.35
C PRO A 44 51.53 47.80 -1.06
N VAL A 45 51.00 48.99 -1.39
CA VAL A 45 51.81 50.11 -1.88
C VAL A 45 52.65 50.59 -0.70
N GLU A 46 53.96 50.32 -0.72
CA GLU A 46 54.88 50.87 0.27
C GLU A 46 54.88 52.39 0.16
N GLY A 47 54.19 53.05 1.09
CA GLY A 47 54.24 54.49 1.27
C GLY A 47 55.52 54.87 2.00
N THR A 48 56.63 55.04 1.28
CA THR A 48 57.76 55.86 1.75
C THR A 48 57.76 57.18 1.00
N GLY A 49 57.58 58.27 1.75
CA GLY A 49 57.48 59.61 1.20
C GLY A 49 58.77 60.12 0.54
N GLY A 50 58.56 60.95 -0.48
CA GLY A 50 59.51 61.98 -0.92
C GLY A 50 60.24 61.68 -2.24
N GLY A 51 59.84 62.40 -3.29
CA GLY A 51 60.72 62.77 -4.41
C GLY A 51 60.46 62.08 -5.75
N ASP A 52 59.89 62.86 -6.68
CA ASP A 52 59.95 62.79 -8.15
C ASP A 52 60.29 61.47 -8.87
N GLY A 53 59.31 61.00 -9.65
CA GLY A 53 59.54 60.42 -10.98
C GLY A 53 59.72 58.90 -11.05
N VAL A 54 58.87 58.29 -11.89
CA VAL A 54 58.78 56.86 -12.27
C VAL A 54 57.86 56.02 -11.37
N SER A 55 56.65 55.77 -11.88
CA SER A 55 55.72 54.78 -11.36
C SER A 55 56.28 53.37 -11.57
N GLU A 56 56.92 52.80 -10.56
CA GLU A 56 57.25 51.37 -10.53
C GLU A 56 55.99 50.55 -10.23
N GLY A 57 55.80 49.50 -11.03
CA GLY A 57 54.58 48.72 -11.08
C GLY A 57 54.27 48.01 -9.77
N ALA A 58 53.00 48.02 -9.38
CA ALA A 58 52.49 47.12 -8.35
C ALA A 58 52.84 45.67 -8.75
N THR A 59 53.70 45.02 -7.97
CA THR A 59 54.01 43.60 -8.13
C THR A 59 52.77 42.81 -7.72
N SER A 60 51.98 42.39 -8.70
CA SER A 60 50.92 41.42 -8.49
C SER A 60 51.52 40.03 -8.39
N SER A 61 51.35 39.36 -7.24
CA SER A 61 51.67 37.95 -7.07
C SER A 61 50.41 37.11 -7.23
N LEU A 62 50.53 35.98 -7.92
CA LEU A 62 49.48 34.96 -7.94
C LEU A 62 49.53 34.16 -6.63
N ALA A 63 48.39 33.98 -5.99
CA ALA A 63 48.25 33.15 -4.79
C ALA A 63 46.94 32.36 -4.86
N PHE A 64 46.93 31.15 -4.28
CA PHE A 64 45.69 30.39 -4.13
C PHE A 64 44.80 31.02 -3.06
N ALA A 65 43.52 31.14 -3.37
CA ALA A 65 42.50 31.66 -2.50
C ALA A 65 41.26 30.78 -2.53
N THR A 66 40.56 30.71 -1.39
CA THR A 66 39.29 30.01 -1.32
C THR A 66 38.18 30.89 -1.89
N GLN A 67 37.32 30.29 -2.72
CA GLN A 67 36.10 30.90 -3.21
C GLN A 67 34.91 30.26 -2.49
N ILE A 68 33.92 31.07 -2.09
CA ILE A 68 32.60 30.59 -1.70
C ILE A 68 31.60 31.07 -2.75
N ALA A 69 30.83 30.15 -3.31
CA ALA A 69 29.85 30.44 -4.33
C ALA A 69 28.50 29.81 -4.02
N LEU A 70 27.49 30.35 -4.70
CA LEU A 70 26.13 29.87 -4.68
C LEU A 70 25.82 29.24 -6.05
N ALA A 71 25.68 27.92 -6.07
CA ALA A 71 25.20 27.16 -7.21
C ALA A 71 23.69 27.32 -7.35
N SER A 72 23.21 27.62 -8.56
CA SER A 72 21.78 27.75 -8.84
C SER A 72 21.04 26.43 -8.53
N PRO A 73 19.73 26.46 -8.17
CA PRO A 73 18.99 25.24 -7.81
C PRO A 73 18.92 24.19 -8.93
N ASP A 74 19.05 24.61 -10.19
CA ASP A 74 19.14 23.73 -11.35
C ASP A 74 20.55 23.15 -11.57
N LEU A 75 21.54 23.59 -10.79
CA LEU A 75 22.96 23.21 -10.84
C LEU A 75 23.59 23.41 -12.23
N HIS A 76 23.12 24.41 -12.99
CA HIS A 76 23.71 24.79 -14.28
C HIS A 76 24.78 25.87 -14.16
N SER A 77 24.79 26.64 -13.08
CA SER A 77 25.72 27.76 -12.89
C SER A 77 26.06 27.96 -11.42
N ALA A 78 27.21 28.58 -11.15
CA ALA A 78 27.58 29.02 -9.80
C ALA A 78 28.02 30.48 -9.83
N GLN A 79 27.56 31.26 -8.85
CA GLN A 79 27.93 32.66 -8.66
C GLN A 79 28.80 32.80 -7.41
N VAL A 80 30.03 33.30 -7.58
CA VAL A 80 30.91 33.61 -6.44
C VAL A 80 30.27 34.69 -5.57
N LEU A 81 30.12 34.38 -4.27
CA LEU A 81 29.63 35.31 -3.26
C LEU A 81 30.80 36.01 -2.55
N TYR A 82 31.84 35.26 -2.22
CA TYR A 82 32.96 35.75 -1.43
C TYR A 82 34.29 35.14 -1.88
N THR A 83 35.31 35.99 -1.99
CA THR A 83 36.68 35.60 -2.37
C THR A 83 37.61 35.92 -1.22
N PHE A 84 38.30 34.91 -0.69
CA PHE A 84 39.33 35.13 0.32
C PHE A 84 40.63 35.66 -0.30
N ASP A 85 41.49 36.27 0.51
CA ASP A 85 42.84 36.70 0.14
C ASP A 85 43.88 35.56 0.25
N LYS A 86 43.45 34.40 0.76
CA LYS A 86 44.26 33.21 1.03
C LYS A 86 43.41 31.95 1.04
N VAL A 87 44.05 30.79 1.11
CA VAL A 87 43.37 29.52 1.36
C VAL A 87 42.85 29.48 2.79
N VAL A 88 41.55 29.26 2.94
CA VAL A 88 40.84 29.15 4.21
C VAL A 88 40.08 27.82 4.23
N PRO A 89 40.29 26.96 5.26
CA PRO A 89 39.66 25.64 5.33
C PRO A 89 38.21 25.73 5.81
N VAL A 90 37.33 26.26 4.96
CA VAL A 90 35.90 26.38 5.22
C VAL A 90 35.25 25.00 5.13
N VAL A 91 34.49 24.61 6.15
CA VAL A 91 33.81 23.31 6.21
C VAL A 91 32.29 23.42 6.13
N GLN A 92 31.74 24.60 6.45
CA GLN A 92 30.32 24.86 6.37
C GLN A 92 30.07 26.36 6.15
N ALA A 93 29.00 26.70 5.43
CA ALA A 93 28.54 28.07 5.27
C ALA A 93 27.01 28.15 5.15
N SER A 94 26.45 29.30 5.49
CA SER A 94 25.04 29.64 5.32
C SER A 94 24.92 31.09 4.87
N VAL A 95 23.92 31.40 4.06
CA VAL A 95 23.65 32.74 3.51
C VAL A 95 22.24 33.17 3.87
N ASN A 96 22.05 34.43 4.23
CA ASN A 96 20.72 34.94 4.55
C ASN A 96 19.88 35.16 3.28
N ALA A 97 18.55 35.19 3.42
CA ALA A 97 17.62 35.29 2.28
C ALA A 97 17.86 36.52 1.39
N SER A 98 18.29 37.65 1.97
CA SER A 98 18.62 38.88 1.23
C SER A 98 20.00 38.85 0.56
N ARG A 99 20.79 37.78 0.75
CA ARG A 99 22.16 37.62 0.24
C ARG A 99 23.08 38.79 0.60
N THR A 100 22.92 39.31 1.82
CA THR A 100 23.74 40.41 2.35
C THR A 100 24.81 39.93 3.31
N LEU A 101 24.55 38.86 4.06
CA LEU A 101 25.48 38.27 5.02
C LEU A 101 25.79 36.81 4.66
N LEU A 102 27.06 36.45 4.81
CA LEU A 102 27.58 35.10 4.71
C LEU A 102 28.15 34.69 6.06
N GLY A 103 27.61 33.63 6.65
CA GLY A 103 28.19 32.94 7.79
C GLY A 103 29.03 31.76 7.31
N PHE A 104 30.19 31.52 7.91
CA PHE A 104 31.01 30.36 7.59
C PHE A 104 31.80 29.83 8.79
N VAL A 105 32.08 28.53 8.77
CA VAL A 105 32.84 27.81 9.78
C VAL A 105 34.13 27.31 9.16
N THR A 106 35.25 27.51 9.87
CA THR A 106 36.56 26.98 9.47
C THR A 106 37.01 25.87 10.40
N ARG A 107 37.66 24.84 9.86
CA ARG A 107 38.30 23.77 10.64
C ARG A 107 39.81 23.82 10.45
N ARG A 108 40.55 23.94 11.55
CA ARG A 108 42.02 23.82 11.55
C ARG A 108 42.43 22.56 12.29
N ASN A 109 43.28 21.74 11.67
CA ASN A 109 43.91 20.64 12.36
C ASN A 109 45.09 21.18 13.17
N SER A 110 44.96 21.22 14.49
CA SER A 110 46.05 21.53 15.41
C SER A 110 46.69 20.23 15.89
N GLY A 111 47.95 20.23 16.34
CA GLY A 111 48.57 19.01 16.89
C GLY A 111 47.83 18.37 18.08
N GLU A 112 46.85 19.08 18.65
CA GLU A 112 45.95 18.65 19.73
C GLU A 112 44.55 18.21 19.24
N GLY A 113 44.32 18.16 17.91
CA GLY A 113 43.05 17.82 17.27
C GLY A 113 42.43 18.95 16.45
N ASN A 114 41.24 18.71 15.89
CA ASN A 114 40.50 19.68 15.09
C ASN A 114 39.96 20.82 15.97
N LYS A 115 40.13 22.07 15.50
CA LYS A 115 39.53 23.27 16.09
C LYS A 115 38.61 23.96 15.09
N TYR A 116 37.41 24.27 15.52
CA TYR A 116 36.36 24.93 14.76
C TYR A 116 36.22 26.38 15.19
N SER A 117 36.04 27.27 14.21
CA SER A 117 35.79 28.70 14.45
C SER A 117 34.72 29.23 13.51
N ALA A 118 33.86 30.11 14.01
CA ALA A 118 32.74 30.67 13.25
C ALA A 118 32.89 32.18 13.00
N TYR A 119 32.51 32.59 11.79
CA TYR A 119 32.66 33.95 11.29
C TYR A 119 31.42 34.38 10.50
N VAL A 120 31.22 35.69 10.41
CA VAL A 120 30.21 36.33 9.57
C VAL A 120 30.87 37.44 8.76
N THR A 121 30.51 37.59 7.51
CA THR A 121 31.03 38.64 6.62
C THR A 121 29.92 39.24 5.76
N GLU A 122 30.12 40.49 5.35
CA GLU A 122 29.29 41.18 4.37
C GLU A 122 29.67 40.73 2.96
N ILE A 123 28.66 40.45 2.12
CA ILE A 123 28.86 39.97 0.75
C ILE A 123 29.19 41.14 -0.20
N ALA A 124 28.50 42.27 -0.08
CA ALA A 124 28.69 43.42 -0.95
C ALA A 124 28.39 44.77 -0.24
N PRO A 125 29.39 45.68 -0.11
CA PRO A 125 30.80 45.49 -0.43
C PRO A 125 31.42 44.40 0.46
N GLN A 126 32.42 43.67 -0.05
CA GLN A 126 33.16 42.71 0.77
C GLN A 126 33.90 43.49 1.87
N GLY A 127 33.34 43.45 3.08
CA GLY A 127 33.83 44.14 4.27
C GLY A 127 34.78 43.29 5.11
N GLY A 128 34.98 43.71 6.36
CA GLY A 128 35.78 42.94 7.33
C GLY A 128 35.06 41.66 7.78
N VAL A 129 35.84 40.62 8.05
CA VAL A 129 35.33 39.37 8.63
C VAL A 129 35.10 39.56 10.13
N PHE A 130 33.87 39.38 10.59
CA PHE A 130 33.50 39.43 12.00
C PHE A 130 33.64 38.05 12.64
N SER A 131 34.47 37.93 13.68
CA SER A 131 34.54 36.70 14.47
C SER A 131 33.41 36.64 15.49
N LEU A 132 32.77 35.48 15.62
CA LEU A 132 31.81 35.23 16.70
C LEU A 132 32.49 34.94 18.03
N ASN A 133 33.83 34.99 18.09
CA ASN A 133 34.65 34.63 19.26
C ASN A 133 34.38 33.20 19.78
N LEU A 134 34.05 32.29 18.86
CA LEU A 134 33.86 30.87 19.12
C LEU A 134 35.07 30.12 18.56
N GLU A 135 35.86 29.50 19.44
CA GLU A 135 36.93 28.56 19.08
C GLU A 135 36.83 27.34 20.00
N CYS A 136 36.52 26.16 19.45
CA CYS A 136 36.36 24.94 20.23
C CYS A 136 36.75 23.68 19.44
N SER A 137 36.90 22.55 20.11
CA SER A 137 37.18 21.25 19.48
C SER A 137 35.93 20.52 18.98
N ARG A 138 34.75 21.14 19.13
CA ARG A 138 33.45 20.55 18.81
C ARG A 138 32.93 21.17 17.52
N GLN A 139 32.19 20.38 16.74
CA GLN A 139 31.62 20.85 15.49
C GLN A 139 30.70 22.06 15.73
N ILE A 140 30.86 23.06 14.88
CA ILE A 140 29.98 24.23 14.82
C ILE A 140 29.19 24.16 13.51
N LEU A 141 27.87 24.30 13.61
CA LEU A 141 26.97 24.46 12.48
C LEU A 141 26.27 25.82 12.60
N LEU A 142 26.11 26.55 11.50
CA LEU A 142 25.40 27.82 11.48
C LEU A 142 24.33 27.85 10.39
N GLU A 143 23.17 28.43 10.68
CA GLU A 143 22.04 28.53 9.75
C GLU A 143 21.29 29.84 9.93
N PHE A 144 21.11 30.60 8.85
CA PHE A 144 20.25 31.78 8.91
C PHE A 144 18.78 31.38 9.05
N LEU A 145 18.07 32.00 10.00
CA LEU A 145 16.64 31.77 10.19
C LEU A 145 15.87 32.34 9.00
N HIS A 146 14.85 31.62 8.55
CA HIS A 146 14.00 32.10 7.49
C HIS A 146 12.88 33.00 8.04
N THR A 147 12.75 34.20 7.48
CA THR A 147 11.70 35.16 7.83
C THR A 147 10.82 35.41 6.61
N GLU A 148 9.50 35.43 6.78
CA GLU A 148 8.51 35.60 5.70
C GLU A 148 8.63 36.92 4.91
N GLU A 149 9.45 37.86 5.36
CA GLU A 149 9.81 39.07 4.62
C GLU A 149 10.85 38.76 3.53
N ALA A 150 10.44 37.95 2.54
CA ALA A 150 11.16 37.78 1.27
C ALA A 150 11.14 39.06 0.40
N GLY A 151 10.45 40.11 0.87
CA GLY A 151 10.53 41.46 0.31
C GLY A 151 11.75 42.19 0.86
N LYS A 152 12.33 43.11 0.06
CA LYS A 152 13.29 44.09 0.57
C LYS A 152 12.75 44.68 1.88
N PRO A 153 13.56 44.77 2.95
CA PRO A 153 13.10 45.31 4.23
C PRO A 153 12.43 46.66 3.99
N LEU A 154 11.25 46.86 4.59
CA LEU A 154 10.37 48.00 4.30
C LEU A 154 10.88 49.34 4.88
N GLY A 155 12.17 49.46 5.19
CA GLY A 155 12.82 50.62 5.80
C GLY A 155 14.35 50.52 5.78
N ASP A 156 15.02 51.47 6.44
CA ASP A 156 16.49 51.60 6.42
C ASP A 156 17.22 50.70 7.44
N SER A 157 16.48 49.87 8.20
CA SER A 157 17.01 48.97 9.23
C SER A 157 16.30 47.62 9.20
N TRP A 158 17.07 46.54 9.44
CA TRP A 158 16.64 45.15 9.39
C TRP A 158 17.49 44.29 10.35
N ILE A 159 16.98 43.15 10.82
CA ILE A 159 17.72 42.24 11.71
C ILE A 159 17.86 40.86 11.07
N ALA A 160 19.10 40.47 10.76
CA ALA A 160 19.40 39.11 10.33
C ALA A 160 19.62 38.21 11.55
N LYS A 161 18.91 37.10 11.64
CA LYS A 161 19.05 36.13 12.74
C LYS A 161 19.81 34.89 12.25
N LEU A 162 20.90 34.55 12.94
CA LEU A 162 21.74 33.38 12.68
C LEU A 162 21.63 32.40 13.84
N LEU A 163 21.21 31.17 13.57
CA LEU A 163 21.27 30.07 14.51
C LEU A 163 22.69 29.48 14.50
N VAL A 164 23.29 29.32 15.68
CA VAL A 164 24.62 28.71 15.83
C VAL A 164 24.51 27.54 16.80
N LEU A 165 24.87 26.36 16.32
CA LEU A 165 24.86 25.11 17.07
C LEU A 165 26.31 24.72 17.34
N VAL A 166 26.68 24.64 18.62
CA VAL A 166 27.96 24.11 19.08
C VAL A 166 27.69 22.78 19.76
N HIS A 167 28.12 21.68 19.12
CA HIS A 167 27.80 20.33 19.57
C HIS A 167 28.14 20.09 21.05
N ARG A 168 27.24 19.44 21.80
CA ARG A 168 27.32 19.20 23.26
C ARG A 168 27.47 20.45 24.14
N GLU A 169 27.36 21.66 23.59
CA GLU A 169 27.51 22.91 24.34
C GLU A 169 26.27 23.78 24.26
N SER A 170 25.86 24.25 23.10
CA SER A 170 24.71 25.17 23.05
C SER A 170 24.13 25.34 21.66
N ILE A 171 22.87 25.77 21.63
CA ILE A 171 22.25 26.35 20.44
C ILE A 171 21.87 27.78 20.82
N ALA A 172 22.33 28.75 20.04
CA ALA A 172 22.11 30.17 20.29
C ALA A 172 21.70 30.91 19.02
N ILE A 173 20.93 31.99 19.18
CA ILE A 173 20.57 32.91 18.11
C ILE A 173 21.45 34.15 18.22
N TYR A 174 22.09 34.53 17.12
CA TYR A 174 22.83 35.78 16.96
C TYR A 174 22.01 36.70 16.06
N SER A 175 21.60 37.84 16.61
CA SER A 175 20.78 38.84 15.91
C SER A 175 21.66 40.01 15.47
N PHE A 176 21.89 40.14 14.17
CA PHE A 176 22.72 41.17 13.55
C PHE A 176 21.85 42.35 13.08
N PRO A 177 21.95 43.53 13.71
CA PRO A 177 21.33 44.75 13.20
C PRO A 177 22.05 45.21 11.94
N LEU A 178 21.29 45.40 10.87
CA LEU A 178 21.75 45.82 9.56
C LEU A 178 21.11 47.16 9.19
N SER A 179 21.88 48.06 8.59
CA SER A 179 21.34 49.29 7.98
C SER A 179 21.80 49.51 6.56
N LEU A 180 20.97 50.25 5.84
CA LEU A 180 21.22 50.62 4.45
C LEU A 180 22.11 51.87 4.40
N ARG A 181 23.32 51.72 3.85
CA ARG A 181 24.20 52.86 3.56
C ARG A 181 23.72 53.65 2.35
N GLU A 182 24.17 54.90 2.23
CA GLU A 182 23.91 55.77 1.06
C GLU A 182 24.34 55.13 -0.28
N SER A 183 25.32 54.21 -0.25
CA SER A 183 25.77 53.42 -1.40
C SER A 183 24.80 52.32 -1.84
N GLY A 184 23.66 52.15 -1.13
CA GLY A 184 22.69 51.09 -1.36
C GLY A 184 23.10 49.72 -0.82
N ALA A 185 24.16 49.65 0.00
CA ALA A 185 24.68 48.41 0.58
C ALA A 185 24.24 48.23 2.04
N TRP A 186 23.94 46.99 2.42
CA TRP A 186 23.59 46.63 3.80
C TRP A 186 24.84 46.28 4.60
N VAL A 187 25.01 46.93 5.75
CA VAL A 187 26.20 46.77 6.61
C VAL A 187 25.76 46.51 8.04
N VAL A 188 26.54 45.70 8.77
CA VAL A 188 26.34 45.42 10.20
C VAL A 188 26.61 46.70 11.00
N GLU A 189 25.62 47.17 11.75
CA GLU A 189 25.74 48.41 12.52
C GLU A 189 26.44 48.24 13.86
N ASP A 190 26.16 47.13 14.55
CA ASP A 190 26.57 46.89 15.93
C ASP A 190 26.86 45.40 16.17
N GLN A 191 27.43 45.09 17.34
CA GLN A 191 27.64 43.72 17.78
C GLN A 191 26.32 42.94 17.83
N PRO A 192 26.33 41.65 17.45
CA PRO A 192 25.12 40.85 17.46
C PRO A 192 24.61 40.63 18.88
N LEU A 193 23.29 40.70 19.07
CA LEU A 193 22.65 40.27 20.31
C LEU A 193 22.57 38.74 20.32
N THR A 194 23.09 38.11 21.38
CA THR A 194 23.10 36.64 21.54
C THR A 194 22.06 36.17 22.54
N GLU A 195 21.23 35.21 22.14
CA GLU A 195 20.24 34.54 22.99
C GLU A 195 20.50 33.02 23.00
N SER A 196 20.65 32.41 24.17
CA SER A 196 20.80 30.96 24.30
C SER A 196 19.42 30.28 24.25
N VAL A 197 19.24 29.36 23.30
CA VAL A 197 18.01 28.58 23.09
C VAL A 197 18.09 27.23 23.79
N VAL A 198 19.21 26.52 23.61
CA VAL A 198 19.47 25.21 24.21
C VAL A 198 20.84 25.22 24.88
N ARG A 199 20.93 24.66 26.08
CA ARG A 199 22.15 24.65 26.90
C ARG A 199 23.05 23.43 26.73
N ALA A 200 22.58 22.37 26.09
CA ALA A 200 23.35 21.17 25.74
C ALA A 200 22.45 20.25 24.90
N PHE A 201 23.03 19.56 23.93
CA PHE A 201 22.34 18.57 23.09
C PHE A 201 23.33 17.51 22.60
N VAL A 202 22.82 16.34 22.25
CA VAL A 202 23.59 15.18 21.75
C VAL A 202 23.57 15.14 20.22
N TRP A 203 22.45 15.55 19.65
CA TRP A 203 22.22 15.63 18.21
C TRP A 203 21.20 16.73 17.94
N ALA A 204 21.33 17.43 16.82
CA ALA A 204 20.35 18.40 16.36
C ALA A 204 20.27 18.46 14.83
N GLN A 205 19.08 18.77 14.31
CA GLN A 205 18.79 18.98 12.90
C GLN A 205 17.97 20.25 12.72
N TRP A 206 18.39 21.09 11.78
CA TRP A 206 17.62 22.23 11.30
C TRP A 206 16.82 21.85 10.04
N GLU A 207 15.54 22.21 10.01
CA GLU A 207 14.67 22.10 8.83
C GLU A 207 14.33 23.51 8.32
N PRO A 208 15.03 24.00 7.29
CA PRO A 208 14.91 25.39 6.83
C PRO A 208 13.51 25.76 6.32
N ARG A 209 12.79 24.84 5.67
CA ARG A 209 11.51 25.15 5.00
C ARG A 209 10.40 25.52 5.98
N GLN A 210 10.41 24.92 7.16
CA GLN A 210 9.38 25.13 8.19
C GLN A 210 9.92 25.85 9.43
N ASN A 211 11.20 26.23 9.44
CA ASN A 211 11.89 26.82 10.60
C ASN A 211 11.75 25.95 11.86
N HIS A 212 11.98 24.65 11.72
CA HIS A 212 11.97 23.71 12.84
C HIS A 212 13.40 23.36 13.25
N LEU A 213 13.64 23.32 14.55
CA LEU A 213 14.84 22.73 15.12
C LEU A 213 14.45 21.48 15.91
N TYR A 214 15.02 20.35 15.53
CA TYR A 214 14.94 19.11 16.27
C TYR A 214 16.24 18.93 17.05
N TYR A 215 16.16 18.54 18.32
CA TYR A 215 17.36 18.20 19.07
C TYR A 215 17.10 17.10 20.08
N LEU A 216 18.13 16.26 20.28
CA LEU A 216 18.16 15.16 21.23
C LEU A 216 18.88 15.62 22.50
N HIS A 217 18.26 15.40 23.65
CA HIS A 217 18.87 15.61 24.96
C HIS A 217 18.50 14.48 25.91
N TYR A 218 19.27 14.33 26.98
CA TYR A 218 18.98 13.38 28.03
C TYR A 218 18.20 14.05 29.16
N ARG A 219 17.05 13.47 29.53
CA ARG A 219 16.32 13.91 30.72
C ARG A 219 16.89 13.19 31.94
N PRO A 220 17.26 13.92 33.01
CA PRO A 220 17.65 13.27 34.26
C PRO A 220 16.48 12.45 34.83
N PRO A 221 16.75 11.31 35.49
CA PRO A 221 15.71 10.49 36.11
C PRO A 221 14.93 11.33 37.14
N PRO A 222 13.62 11.09 37.30
CA PRO A 222 12.83 11.78 38.32
C PRO A 222 13.40 11.48 39.72
N ASP A 223 13.48 12.49 40.59
CA ASP A 223 13.96 12.32 41.97
C ASP A 223 13.20 11.18 42.66
N ALA A 224 13.95 10.23 43.24
CA ALA A 224 13.49 8.98 43.85
C ALA A 224 12.68 9.17 45.15
N GLY A 225 11.63 10.01 45.12
CA GLY A 225 10.87 10.44 46.29
C GLY A 225 9.46 9.86 46.45
N LEU A 226 8.84 9.25 45.42
CA LEU A 226 7.39 8.97 45.47
C LEU A 226 6.89 7.71 44.73
N THR A 227 7.67 6.63 44.63
CA THR A 227 7.14 5.34 44.13
C THR A 227 7.54 4.18 45.03
N ILE A 228 6.60 3.75 45.88
CA ILE A 228 6.67 2.48 46.63
C ILE A 228 6.08 1.40 45.73
N GLY A 229 6.92 0.49 45.20
CA GLY A 229 6.47 -0.80 44.68
C GLY A 229 7.21 -1.38 43.48
N SER A 230 7.70 -2.61 43.65
CA SER A 230 8.22 -3.62 42.68
C SER A 230 9.69 -3.50 42.24
N GLY A 231 10.51 -4.41 42.79
CA GLY A 231 11.98 -4.43 42.75
C GLY A 231 12.63 -4.99 41.48
N GLU A 232 11.99 -4.90 40.32
CA GLU A 232 12.63 -5.14 39.01
C GLU A 232 12.66 -3.87 38.13
N ALA A 233 11.89 -2.83 38.48
CA ALA A 233 11.79 -1.57 37.74
C ALA A 233 12.79 -0.48 38.18
N GLU A 234 13.58 -0.71 39.24
CA GLU A 234 14.45 0.33 39.83
C GLU A 234 15.71 0.63 39.02
N GLU A 235 16.32 -0.36 38.34
CA GLU A 235 17.51 -0.12 37.49
C GLU A 235 17.17 0.62 36.18
N ASP A 236 15.99 0.35 35.60
CA ASP A 236 15.55 0.92 34.33
C ASP A 236 14.92 2.33 34.49
N ALA A 237 14.46 2.65 35.71
CA ALA A 237 13.95 3.97 36.07
C ALA A 237 15.07 5.01 36.34
N MET A 238 16.28 4.56 36.68
CA MET A 238 17.41 5.43 37.03
C MET A 238 18.23 5.88 35.80
N ARG A 239 17.99 5.30 34.61
CA ARG A 239 18.74 5.63 33.38
C ARG A 239 18.23 6.93 32.75
N PRO A 240 19.12 7.84 32.31
CA PRO A 240 18.72 9.03 31.58
C PRO A 240 18.06 8.63 30.25
N ARG A 241 16.82 9.07 30.02
CA ARG A 241 16.07 8.72 28.82
C ARG A 241 16.35 9.74 27.71
N PRO A 242 16.74 9.31 26.50
CA PRO A 242 16.89 10.23 25.38
C PRO A 242 15.52 10.75 24.97
N MET A 243 15.41 12.06 24.87
CA MET A 243 14.20 12.79 24.54
C MET A 243 14.48 13.66 23.33
N LEU A 244 13.69 13.48 22.27
CA LEU A 244 13.70 14.34 21.09
C LEU A 244 12.72 15.48 21.29
N THR A 245 13.22 16.71 21.16
CA THR A 245 12.46 17.95 21.32
C THR A 245 12.41 18.68 19.98
N ALA A 246 11.24 19.20 19.60
CA ALA A 246 11.10 20.09 18.44
C ALA A 246 10.74 21.51 18.87
N LEU A 247 11.46 22.50 18.33
CA LEU A 247 11.19 23.92 18.46
C LEU A 247 10.71 24.50 17.13
N GLN A 248 9.64 25.29 17.19
CA GLN A 248 9.14 26.10 16.08
C GLN A 248 9.64 27.53 16.25
N PHE A 249 10.33 28.05 15.23
CA PHE A 249 10.69 29.47 15.17
C PHE A 249 9.65 30.25 14.37
N HIS A 250 9.42 31.49 14.80
CA HIS A 250 8.45 32.41 14.20
C HIS A 250 9.17 33.71 13.80
N PRO A 251 8.78 34.38 12.70
CA PRO A 251 9.46 35.61 12.27
C PRO A 251 9.43 36.73 13.32
N SER A 252 8.25 36.99 13.89
CA SER A 252 7.97 38.13 14.78
C SER A 252 7.62 37.75 16.23
N LYS A 253 7.62 36.46 16.56
CA LYS A 253 7.28 35.92 17.88
C LYS A 253 8.46 35.10 18.43
N PRO A 254 8.55 34.90 19.76
CA PRO A 254 9.52 33.98 20.33
C PRO A 254 9.33 32.55 19.76
N HIS A 255 10.35 31.71 19.89
CA HIS A 255 10.22 30.30 19.55
C HIS A 255 9.33 29.58 20.57
N GLU A 256 8.73 28.45 20.18
CA GLU A 256 7.91 27.60 21.06
C GLU A 256 8.33 26.13 20.96
N THR A 257 8.21 25.39 22.06
CA THR A 257 8.43 23.93 22.08
C THR A 257 7.13 23.21 21.73
N VAL A 258 7.09 22.57 20.56
CA VAL A 258 5.86 21.97 20.00
C VAL A 258 5.74 20.46 20.24
N LEU A 259 6.87 19.76 20.36
CA LEU A 259 6.92 18.30 20.48
C LEU A 259 8.02 17.89 21.47
N ASN A 260 7.73 16.95 22.36
CA ASN A 260 8.72 16.16 23.10
C ASN A 260 8.36 14.67 23.02
N VAL A 261 9.27 13.84 22.51
CA VAL A 261 9.08 12.39 22.33
C VAL A 261 10.22 11.63 23.00
N PRO A 262 9.94 10.67 23.91
CA PRO A 262 10.96 9.72 24.35
C PRO A 262 11.34 8.79 23.19
N LEU A 263 12.64 8.60 22.96
CA LEU A 263 13.12 7.66 21.95
C LEU A 263 13.74 6.44 22.62
N GLU A 264 13.54 5.28 22.01
CA GLU A 264 14.27 4.06 22.34
C GLU A 264 15.36 3.87 21.28
N LEU A 265 16.57 4.31 21.61
CA LEU A 265 17.71 4.27 20.71
C LEU A 265 18.63 3.11 21.12
N SER A 266 18.43 1.98 20.46
CA SER A 266 19.24 0.77 20.64
C SER A 266 20.72 1.06 20.33
N GLY A 267 21.64 0.61 21.20
CA GLY A 267 23.08 0.72 20.99
C GLY A 267 23.77 1.92 21.65
N LEU A 268 23.02 2.88 22.20
CA LEU A 268 23.57 4.01 22.97
C LEU A 268 24.22 3.61 24.29
N GLU A 269 23.75 2.51 24.89
CA GLU A 269 24.02 2.13 26.28
C GLU A 269 25.49 1.79 26.57
N HIS A 270 26.33 1.68 25.54
CA HIS A 270 27.73 1.25 25.65
C HIS A 270 28.74 2.29 25.14
N SER A 271 28.30 3.46 24.67
CA SER A 271 29.22 4.50 24.20
C SER A 271 29.73 5.37 25.36
N GLY A 272 30.57 4.76 26.19
CA GLY A 272 31.42 5.45 27.16
C GLY A 272 32.71 6.00 26.54
N LEU A 273 32.83 6.01 25.21
CA LEU A 273 34.00 6.56 24.55
C LEU A 273 33.74 8.02 24.17
N GLU A 274 34.48 8.92 24.82
CA GLU A 274 34.93 10.18 24.23
C GLU A 274 35.72 9.86 22.95
N LEU A 275 35.03 9.48 21.87
CA LEU A 275 35.63 9.39 20.55
C LEU A 275 36.03 10.82 20.18
N GLY A 276 37.33 11.02 19.96
CA GLY A 276 37.92 12.29 19.58
C GLY A 276 37.20 12.92 18.38
N GLY A 277 37.29 14.25 18.28
CA GLY A 277 36.55 15.13 17.37
C GLY A 277 36.77 14.94 15.85
N ASP A 278 36.62 13.72 15.36
CA ASP A 278 36.52 13.37 13.94
C ASP A 278 35.04 13.42 13.53
N TYR A 279 34.52 14.64 13.41
CA TYR A 279 33.19 14.88 12.86
C TYR A 279 33.17 14.67 11.35
N ARG A 280 32.04 14.19 10.83
CA ARG A 280 31.74 14.25 9.39
C ARG A 280 31.26 15.66 9.08
N ASP A 281 32.13 16.49 8.50
CA ASP A 281 31.78 17.85 8.10
C ASP A 281 30.96 17.83 6.81
N GLN A 282 29.65 17.61 6.93
CA GLN A 282 28.72 17.52 5.81
C GLN A 282 27.71 18.66 5.87
N GLY A 283 28.04 19.80 5.25
CA GLY A 283 27.23 21.01 5.30
C GLY A 283 25.81 20.86 4.74
N LEU A 284 25.57 19.89 3.84
CA LEU A 284 24.26 19.60 3.25
C LEU A 284 23.29 18.87 4.19
N LEU A 285 23.75 18.39 5.34
CA LEU A 285 22.90 17.62 6.25
C LEU A 285 22.07 18.48 7.20
N HIS A 286 22.44 19.74 7.40
CA HIS A 286 21.86 20.61 8.42
C HIS A 286 21.81 19.98 9.82
N CYS A 287 22.75 19.06 10.11
CA CYS A 287 22.82 18.30 11.36
C CYS A 287 24.15 18.53 12.08
N ALA A 288 24.09 18.53 13.40
CA ALA A 288 25.25 18.51 14.28
C ALA A 288 25.07 17.40 15.33
N GLY A 289 26.02 16.48 15.45
CA GLY A 289 25.90 15.35 16.36
C GLY A 289 27.10 14.41 16.31
N ASP A 290 27.04 13.38 17.14
CA ASP A 290 28.05 12.33 17.15
C ASP A 290 28.04 11.51 15.83
N PRO A 291 29.19 11.16 15.23
CA PRO A 291 29.26 10.46 13.93
C PRO A 291 28.61 9.07 13.90
N TRP A 292 28.43 8.44 15.06
CA TRP A 292 27.82 7.12 15.20
C TRP A 292 26.30 7.18 15.38
N LEU A 293 25.73 8.38 15.60
CA LEU A 293 24.29 8.59 15.73
C LEU A 293 23.74 9.19 14.43
N ASP A 294 23.30 8.34 13.52
CA ASP A 294 22.59 8.78 12.32
C ASP A 294 21.08 8.80 12.59
N LEU A 295 20.61 9.99 12.98
CA LEU A 295 19.22 10.30 13.25
C LEU A 295 18.72 11.33 12.23
N ARG A 296 17.51 11.15 11.73
CA ARG A 296 16.84 12.06 10.79
C ARG A 296 15.39 12.26 11.16
N VAL A 297 14.94 13.50 11.14
CA VAL A 297 13.51 13.82 11.24
C VAL A 297 13.03 14.29 9.88
N ILE A 298 12.00 13.63 9.35
CA ILE A 298 11.38 14.00 8.08
C ILE A 298 9.93 14.34 8.31
N THR A 299 9.52 15.47 7.74
CA THR A 299 8.16 15.99 7.89
C THR A 299 7.54 16.32 6.54
N SER A 300 6.23 16.07 6.41
CA SER A 300 5.42 16.58 5.30
C SER A 300 4.49 17.70 5.77
N PRO A 301 4.20 18.71 4.93
CA PRO A 301 3.11 19.66 5.17
C PRO A 301 1.73 19.02 5.40
N SER A 302 1.54 17.73 5.09
CA SER A 302 0.30 16.97 5.35
C SER A 302 0.18 16.45 6.80
N GLY A 303 1.23 16.57 7.61
CA GLY A 303 1.27 16.10 9.00
C GLY A 303 1.97 14.76 9.22
N ALA A 304 2.60 14.17 8.19
CA ALA A 304 3.45 13.00 8.36
C ALA A 304 4.76 13.42 9.07
N VAL A 305 5.12 12.71 10.15
CA VAL A 305 6.38 12.93 10.88
C VAL A 305 7.05 11.59 11.15
N CYS A 306 8.21 11.39 10.52
CA CYS A 306 9.00 10.17 10.60
C CYS A 306 10.34 10.47 11.27
N ILE A 307 10.66 9.77 12.36
CA ILE A 307 11.96 9.84 13.03
C ILE A 307 12.73 8.57 12.66
N CYS A 308 13.76 8.72 11.83
CA CYS A 308 14.52 7.62 11.27
C CYS A 308 15.87 7.52 11.98
N HIS A 309 16.22 6.33 12.43
CA HIS A 309 17.49 6.04 13.10
C HIS A 309 18.12 4.78 12.50
N HIS A 310 19.40 4.87 12.17
CA HIS A 310 20.18 3.76 11.63
C HIS A 310 21.19 3.24 12.65
N TYR A 311 21.34 1.91 12.72
CA TYR A 311 22.34 1.26 13.58
C TYR A 311 22.83 -0.06 12.99
N ILE A 312 24.01 -0.49 13.42
CA ILE A 312 24.69 -1.70 12.93
C ILE A 312 24.99 -2.58 14.13
N TYR A 313 24.75 -3.88 14.01
CA TYR A 313 25.10 -4.84 15.05
C TYR A 313 25.51 -6.19 14.48
N LYS A 314 26.20 -6.99 15.31
CA LYS A 314 26.59 -8.35 14.97
C LYS A 314 25.75 -9.35 15.75
N SER A 315 25.43 -10.49 15.13
CA SER A 315 24.81 -11.60 15.87
C SER A 315 25.77 -12.12 16.94
N ARG A 316 25.25 -12.35 18.15
CA ARG A 316 26.01 -12.92 19.28
C ARG A 316 26.58 -14.31 18.98
N LEU A 317 26.01 -15.02 17.99
CA LEU A 317 26.40 -16.37 17.60
C LEU A 317 27.46 -16.38 16.49
N ALA A 318 27.80 -15.23 15.89
CA ALA A 318 28.71 -15.17 14.74
C ALA A 318 30.18 -15.07 15.18
N GLU A 319 31.02 -16.01 14.75
CA GLU A 319 32.46 -15.96 14.94
C GLU A 319 33.06 -14.68 14.30
N THR A 320 34.08 -14.10 14.92
CA THR A 320 34.84 -12.98 14.34
C THR A 320 35.86 -13.50 13.35
N PRO A 321 35.71 -13.24 12.04
CA PRO A 321 36.69 -13.67 11.05
C PRO A 321 38.04 -12.98 11.28
N ALA A 322 39.12 -13.59 10.78
CA ALA A 322 40.48 -13.09 10.93
C ALA A 322 40.72 -11.74 10.22
N ASP A 323 39.97 -11.48 9.15
CA ASP A 323 39.96 -10.20 8.45
C ASP A 323 38.70 -9.39 8.86
N PRO A 324 38.86 -8.22 9.52
CA PRO A 324 37.73 -7.37 9.92
C PRO A 324 36.82 -6.95 8.76
N GLU A 325 37.35 -6.80 7.54
CA GLU A 325 36.54 -6.38 6.39
C GLU A 325 35.65 -7.49 5.84
N SER A 326 36.03 -8.75 6.06
CA SER A 326 35.23 -9.94 5.73
C SER A 326 34.08 -10.20 6.71
N CYS A 327 33.96 -9.41 7.78
CA CYS A 327 32.92 -9.58 8.78
C CYS A 327 31.56 -9.13 8.23
N VAL A 328 30.59 -10.05 8.20
CA VAL A 328 29.20 -9.72 7.92
C VAL A 328 28.48 -9.24 9.18
N VAL A 329 27.64 -8.22 9.03
CA VAL A 329 26.85 -7.60 10.09
C VAL A 329 25.39 -7.46 9.67
N TYR A 330 24.55 -7.13 10.66
CA TYR A 330 23.17 -6.73 10.43
C TYR A 330 23.14 -5.21 10.34
N LEU A 331 22.70 -4.70 9.20
CA LEU A 331 22.34 -3.31 9.03
C LEU A 331 20.87 -3.15 9.39
N ALA A 332 20.56 -2.29 10.35
CA ALA A 332 19.20 -2.05 10.77
C ALA A 332 18.86 -0.56 10.74
N TYR A 333 17.57 -0.30 10.59
CA TYR A 333 17.03 1.03 10.80
C TYR A 333 15.64 0.95 11.43
N SER A 334 15.31 1.98 12.20
CA SER A 334 14.00 2.17 12.83
C SER A 334 13.38 3.45 12.34
N VAL A 335 12.09 3.42 12.04
CA VAL A 335 11.28 4.59 11.65
C VAL A 335 10.13 4.73 12.63
N THR A 336 10.21 5.71 13.53
CA THR A 336 9.10 6.09 14.40
C THR A 336 8.11 6.93 13.59
N LEU A 337 6.92 6.39 13.37
CA LEU A 337 5.82 7.02 12.64
C LEU A 337 4.88 7.67 13.66
N LEU A 338 5.10 8.95 13.97
CA LEU A 338 4.32 9.63 15.00
C LEU A 338 2.83 9.69 14.67
N HIS A 339 2.47 9.87 13.38
CA HIS A 339 1.09 9.92 12.92
C HIS A 339 0.33 8.58 13.04
N HIS A 340 1.05 7.46 13.16
CA HIS A 340 0.48 6.13 13.40
C HIS A 340 0.69 5.63 14.83
N GLY A 341 1.51 6.31 15.63
CA GLY A 341 1.84 5.87 16.97
C GLY A 341 2.58 4.53 16.99
N CYS A 342 3.45 4.26 16.02
CA CYS A 342 4.21 3.01 15.95
C CYS A 342 5.66 3.22 15.49
N VAL A 343 6.51 2.22 15.73
CA VAL A 343 7.89 2.14 15.25
C VAL A 343 8.00 0.96 14.29
N LEU A 344 8.46 1.23 13.08
CA LEU A 344 8.83 0.22 12.09
C LEU A 344 10.31 -0.08 12.23
N HIS A 345 10.69 -1.33 12.47
CA HIS A 345 12.08 -1.79 12.49
C HIS A 345 12.35 -2.64 11.26
N ALA A 346 13.41 -2.33 10.53
CA ALA A 346 13.87 -3.12 9.40
C ALA A 346 15.29 -3.62 9.65
N VAL A 347 15.54 -4.89 9.32
CA VAL A 347 16.84 -5.55 9.49
C VAL A 347 17.25 -6.19 8.17
N VAL A 348 18.42 -5.78 7.67
CA VAL A 348 19.08 -6.32 6.48
C VAL A 348 20.31 -7.12 6.93
N PRO A 349 20.29 -8.47 6.86
CA PRO A 349 21.41 -9.32 7.24
C PRO A 349 22.49 -9.36 6.15
N GLY A 350 23.67 -9.86 6.50
CA GLY A 350 24.69 -10.26 5.51
C GLY A 350 25.52 -9.11 4.93
N VAL A 351 25.42 -7.89 5.48
CA VAL A 351 26.13 -6.72 4.94
C VAL A 351 27.61 -6.75 5.36
N PRO A 352 28.58 -6.61 4.45
CA PRO A 352 30.00 -6.51 4.80
C PRO A 352 30.29 -5.29 5.68
N TRP A 353 31.12 -5.43 6.71
CA TRP A 353 31.43 -4.37 7.68
C TRP A 353 31.96 -3.09 7.02
N GLY A 354 32.85 -3.22 6.02
CA GLY A 354 33.40 -2.07 5.29
C GLY A 354 32.32 -1.23 4.62
N HIS A 355 31.33 -1.89 4.00
CA HIS A 355 30.17 -1.21 3.40
C HIS A 355 29.22 -0.67 4.46
N ALA A 356 28.92 -1.45 5.52
CA ALA A 356 28.00 -1.03 6.58
C ALA A 356 28.50 0.22 7.32
N HIS A 357 29.79 0.27 7.68
CA HIS A 357 30.37 1.39 8.42
C HIS A 357 30.47 2.68 7.59
N ALA A 358 30.64 2.56 6.28
CA ALA A 358 30.68 3.69 5.34
C ALA A 358 29.28 4.13 4.88
N ALA A 359 28.25 3.31 5.10
CA ALA A 359 26.90 3.60 4.66
C ALA A 359 26.35 4.87 5.32
N LEU A 360 25.69 5.69 4.51
CA LEU A 360 24.91 6.83 4.98
C LEU A 360 23.49 6.69 4.43
N PRO A 361 22.57 6.09 5.20
CA PRO A 361 21.18 5.96 4.80
C PRO A 361 20.55 7.30 4.47
N THR A 362 19.87 7.34 3.33
CA THR A 362 19.08 8.48 2.88
C THR A 362 17.62 8.16 3.04
N TYR A 363 16.90 9.04 3.73
CA TYR A 363 15.47 8.94 3.96
C TYR A 363 14.78 10.11 3.27
N ALA A 364 13.74 9.84 2.49
CA ALA A 364 13.00 10.88 1.79
C ALA A 364 11.53 10.50 1.62
N LEU A 365 10.62 11.44 1.88
CA LEU A 365 9.21 11.22 1.59
C LEU A 365 8.96 11.25 0.09
N PHE A 366 8.30 10.21 -0.40
CA PHE A 366 7.91 9.99 -1.78
C PHE A 366 6.40 10.11 -1.87
N SER A 367 5.92 11.28 -2.32
CA SER A 367 4.51 11.68 -2.18
C SER A 367 4.06 11.70 -0.70
N GLU A 368 2.76 11.64 -0.44
CA GLU A 368 2.17 11.62 0.91
C GLU A 368 1.99 10.20 1.49
N HIS A 369 2.52 9.19 0.79
CA HIS A 369 2.20 7.79 1.04
C HIS A 369 3.42 6.94 1.36
N TYR A 370 4.58 7.23 0.76
CA TYR A 370 5.75 6.38 0.91
C TYR A 370 6.94 7.11 1.52
N LEU A 371 7.73 6.37 2.28
CA LEU A 371 9.06 6.76 2.71
C LEU A 371 10.08 5.92 1.92
N LEU A 372 10.90 6.60 1.14
CA LEU A 372 12.04 6.00 0.46
C LEU A 372 13.21 5.90 1.45
N VAL A 373 13.76 4.70 1.60
CA VAL A 373 15.00 4.43 2.34
C VAL A 373 16.02 3.90 1.36
N VAL A 374 17.11 4.65 1.19
CA VAL A 374 18.22 4.27 0.30
C VAL A 374 19.46 4.08 1.14
N VAL A 375 20.01 2.87 1.12
CA VAL A 375 21.33 2.57 1.65
C VAL A 375 22.17 2.12 0.46
N PRO A 376 23.00 3.00 -0.13
CA PRO A 376 23.76 2.69 -1.33
C PRO A 376 24.57 1.39 -1.20
N GLY A 377 24.50 0.54 -2.22
CA GLY A 377 25.14 -0.79 -2.20
C GLY A 377 24.50 -1.85 -1.29
N VAL A 378 23.48 -1.50 -0.50
CA VAL A 378 22.80 -2.41 0.44
C VAL A 378 21.33 -2.57 0.09
N CYS A 379 20.53 -1.51 0.15
CA CYS A 379 19.10 -1.62 -0.08
C CYS A 379 18.42 -0.36 -0.64
N LEU A 380 17.27 -0.56 -1.28
CA LEU A 380 16.37 0.46 -1.79
C LEU A 380 14.94 0.05 -1.41
N HIS A 381 14.44 0.56 -0.29
CA HIS A 381 13.14 0.22 0.27
C HIS A 381 12.14 1.38 0.09
N LEU A 382 10.92 1.05 -0.30
CA LEU A 382 9.80 1.99 -0.37
C LEU A 382 8.73 1.53 0.64
N LEU A 383 8.70 2.21 1.79
CA LEU A 383 7.84 1.86 2.92
C LEU A 383 6.52 2.62 2.81
N ASP A 384 5.41 1.91 2.73
CA ASP A 384 4.08 2.52 2.77
C ASP A 384 3.75 3.01 4.19
N VAL A 385 3.78 4.32 4.36
CA VAL A 385 3.60 5.01 5.65
C VAL A 385 2.45 6.02 5.56
N GLY A 386 1.53 5.83 4.60
CA GLY A 386 0.47 6.78 4.29
C GLY A 386 -0.41 7.15 5.48
N LEU A 387 -0.89 8.39 5.51
CA LEU A 387 -1.60 8.97 6.67
C LEU A 387 -2.93 8.30 7.02
N HIS A 388 -3.60 7.69 6.04
CA HIS A 388 -4.99 7.26 6.18
C HIS A 388 -5.17 5.76 6.41
N HIS A 389 -4.08 5.01 6.50
CA HIS A 389 -4.12 3.57 6.78
C HIS A 389 -2.89 3.13 7.54
N THR A 390 -3.01 2.02 8.27
CA THR A 390 -1.86 1.41 8.93
C THR A 390 -0.78 1.06 7.91
N PRO A 391 0.52 1.23 8.23
CA PRO A 391 1.62 0.84 7.35
C PRO A 391 1.49 -0.62 6.91
N ASN A 392 1.62 -0.90 5.62
CA ASN A 392 1.53 -2.25 5.07
C ASN A 392 2.26 -2.35 3.71
N ASN A 393 2.28 -3.52 3.07
CA ASN A 393 2.65 -3.66 1.65
C ASN A 393 3.89 -2.87 1.19
N HIS A 394 5.01 -3.04 1.90
CA HIS A 394 6.27 -2.38 1.57
C HIS A 394 6.94 -3.01 0.33
N ILE A 395 7.55 -2.18 -0.51
CA ILE A 395 8.34 -2.66 -1.65
C ILE A 395 9.81 -2.66 -1.26
N ILE A 396 10.37 -3.85 -1.12
CA ILE A 396 11.74 -4.08 -0.68
C ILE A 396 12.55 -4.59 -1.87
N THR A 397 13.64 -3.89 -2.20
CA THR A 397 14.54 -4.26 -3.30
C THR A 397 15.99 -3.90 -3.00
N THR A 398 16.91 -4.54 -3.71
CA THR A 398 18.31 -4.13 -3.83
C THR A 398 18.49 -2.85 -4.66
N PRO A 399 19.51 -2.02 -4.37
CA PRO A 399 19.75 -0.80 -5.11
C PRO A 399 20.23 -1.11 -6.54
N PRO A 400 19.81 -0.32 -7.54
CA PRO A 400 20.20 -0.56 -8.91
C PRO A 400 21.69 -0.23 -9.12
N PRO A 401 22.38 -0.88 -10.07
CA PRO A 401 23.83 -0.75 -10.26
C PRO A 401 24.29 0.66 -10.66
N GLN A 402 23.38 1.51 -11.14
CA GLN A 402 23.65 2.92 -11.43
C GLN A 402 23.92 3.75 -10.16
N LEU A 403 23.44 3.29 -9.00
CA LEU A 403 23.72 3.92 -7.72
C LEU A 403 24.99 3.30 -7.13
N LEU A 404 26.08 4.08 -7.12
CA LEU A 404 27.37 3.62 -6.63
C LEU A 404 27.31 3.30 -5.11
N PRO A 405 27.95 2.22 -4.62
CA PRO A 405 27.91 1.86 -3.20
C PRO A 405 28.47 2.91 -2.24
N ASN A 406 29.35 3.78 -2.70
CA ASN A 406 29.94 4.86 -1.92
C ASN A 406 29.17 6.19 -2.00
N ALA A 407 28.05 6.23 -2.73
CA ALA A 407 27.28 7.45 -2.94
C ALA A 407 26.79 8.03 -1.60
N GLN A 408 26.78 9.35 -1.49
CA GLN A 408 26.20 10.05 -0.34
C GLN A 408 25.12 10.99 -0.86
N LEU A 409 23.86 10.56 -0.76
CA LEU A 409 22.74 11.23 -1.39
C LEU A 409 22.15 12.30 -0.45
N PHE A 410 22.13 13.54 -0.93
CA PHE A 410 21.55 14.67 -0.23
C PHE A 410 20.32 15.16 -0.98
N GLN A 411 19.16 15.23 -0.31
CA GLN A 411 17.94 15.75 -0.89
C GLN A 411 17.94 17.29 -0.78
N THR A 412 17.85 17.99 -1.91
CA THR A 412 17.84 19.46 -1.92
C THR A 412 16.43 20.01 -1.69
N THR A 413 16.36 21.16 -1.02
CA THR A 413 15.12 21.86 -0.67
C THR A 413 14.46 22.56 -1.87
N GLY A 414 15.19 22.87 -2.94
CA GLY A 414 14.72 23.68 -4.08
C GLY A 414 14.30 22.92 -5.33
N ALA A 415 14.48 21.60 -5.38
CA ALA A 415 14.01 20.81 -6.53
C ALA A 415 12.49 20.95 -6.63
N LYS A 416 12.00 21.70 -7.63
CA LYS A 416 10.57 21.73 -8.00
C LYS A 416 10.08 20.30 -8.02
N VAL A 417 9.17 19.92 -7.10
CA VAL A 417 8.66 18.55 -6.96
C VAL A 417 8.24 18.04 -8.34
N PRO A 418 9.08 17.26 -9.03
CA PRO A 418 8.90 17.07 -10.44
C PRO A 418 8.01 15.84 -10.61
N SER A 419 6.69 16.05 -10.55
CA SER A 419 5.67 14.99 -10.45
C SER A 419 5.83 14.12 -9.18
N GLY A 420 4.73 13.61 -8.62
CA GLY A 420 4.74 12.84 -7.36
C GLY A 420 5.52 11.51 -7.38
N ARG A 421 6.31 11.21 -8.43
CA ARG A 421 7.08 9.97 -8.57
C ARG A 421 8.56 10.14 -8.89
N MET A 422 9.15 11.31 -8.63
CA MET A 422 10.57 11.53 -8.86
C MET A 422 11.20 12.28 -7.69
N LEU A 423 12.33 11.77 -7.20
CA LEU A 423 13.19 12.45 -6.24
C LEU A 423 14.54 12.69 -6.89
N SER A 424 15.12 13.85 -6.61
CA SER A 424 16.45 14.24 -7.08
C SER A 424 17.35 14.42 -5.86
N PHE A 425 18.54 13.86 -5.95
CA PHE A 425 19.57 13.91 -4.93
C PHE A 425 20.86 14.43 -5.54
N VAL A 426 21.67 15.10 -4.72
CA VAL A 426 23.07 15.38 -5.04
C VAL A 426 23.93 14.33 -4.36
N ASP A 427 24.74 13.62 -5.15
CA ASP A 427 25.78 12.74 -4.63
C ASP A 427 27.01 13.58 -4.30
N GLY A 428 27.24 13.82 -3.01
CA GLY A 428 28.34 14.68 -2.57
C GLY A 428 29.73 14.09 -2.82
N VAL A 429 29.85 12.77 -2.97
CA VAL A 429 31.14 12.09 -3.18
C VAL A 429 31.48 12.03 -4.66
N ASN A 430 30.54 11.56 -5.47
CA ASN A 430 30.78 11.36 -6.90
C ASN A 430 30.44 12.60 -7.74
N GLN A 431 29.94 13.68 -7.11
CA GLN A 431 29.58 14.95 -7.74
C GLN A 431 28.54 14.80 -8.87
N MET A 432 27.57 13.93 -8.66
CA MET A 432 26.52 13.60 -9.61
C MET A 432 25.15 14.06 -9.10
N ILE A 433 24.24 14.34 -10.02
CA ILE A 433 22.80 14.40 -9.74
C ILE A 433 22.24 13.00 -9.92
N VAL A 434 21.65 12.45 -8.88
CA VAL A 434 20.99 11.15 -8.89
C VAL A 434 19.49 11.35 -8.85
N GLU A 435 18.79 10.90 -9.88
CA GLU A 435 17.34 10.96 -9.97
C GLU A 435 16.76 9.56 -9.79
N VAL A 436 15.89 9.41 -8.79
CA VAL A 436 15.14 8.18 -8.51
C VAL A 436 13.71 8.38 -8.97
N LYS A 437 13.31 7.67 -10.03
CA LYS A 437 11.98 7.78 -10.63
C LYS A 437 11.24 6.44 -10.64
N VAL A 438 10.05 6.40 -10.04
CA VAL A 438 9.19 5.20 -10.09
C VAL A 438 8.27 5.30 -11.31
N THR A 439 8.55 4.52 -12.35
CA THR A 439 7.76 4.49 -13.60
C THR A 439 6.85 3.27 -13.67
N LYS A 440 5.78 3.36 -14.48
CA LYS A 440 4.87 2.22 -14.73
C LYS A 440 5.63 1.02 -15.30
N GLU A 441 6.62 1.25 -16.16
CA GLU A 441 7.47 0.21 -16.74
C GLU A 441 8.35 -0.45 -15.68
N SER A 442 8.95 0.33 -14.77
CA SER A 442 9.80 -0.20 -13.70
C SER A 442 9.02 -1.05 -12.69
N LEU A 443 7.78 -0.64 -12.35
CA LEU A 443 6.88 -1.40 -11.49
C LEU A 443 6.40 -2.67 -12.17
N PHE A 444 6.01 -2.60 -13.45
CA PHE A 444 5.61 -3.78 -14.22
C PHE A 444 6.75 -4.79 -14.36
N SER A 445 7.98 -4.32 -14.64
CA SER A 445 9.16 -5.18 -14.69
C SER A 445 9.40 -5.85 -13.34
N LEU A 446 9.36 -5.08 -12.24
CA LEU A 446 9.55 -5.62 -10.89
C LEU A 446 8.51 -6.69 -10.56
N PHE A 447 7.23 -6.44 -10.85
CA PHE A 447 6.16 -7.40 -10.60
C PHE A 447 6.33 -8.71 -11.39
N LYS A 448 6.85 -8.62 -12.62
CA LYS A 448 7.06 -9.79 -13.50
C LYS A 448 8.30 -10.59 -13.14
N THR A 449 9.38 -9.95 -12.69
CA THR A 449 10.66 -10.62 -12.41
C THR A 449 10.83 -11.04 -10.95
N CYS A 450 10.13 -10.40 -10.01
CA CYS A 450 10.27 -10.69 -8.59
C CYS A 450 9.53 -11.98 -8.20
N PRO A 451 10.21 -12.94 -7.54
CA PRO A 451 9.56 -14.17 -7.06
C PRO A 451 8.74 -13.96 -5.77
N ALA A 452 8.98 -12.86 -5.04
CA ALA A 452 8.35 -12.62 -3.75
C ALA A 452 6.89 -12.15 -3.90
N LEU A 453 5.96 -12.94 -3.37
CA LEU A 453 4.53 -12.59 -3.36
C LEU A 453 4.27 -11.26 -2.65
N SER A 454 4.94 -10.98 -1.54
CA SER A 454 4.78 -9.73 -0.78
C SER A 454 5.11 -8.49 -1.62
N THR A 455 6.21 -8.53 -2.38
CA THR A 455 6.60 -7.44 -3.30
C THR A 455 5.60 -7.30 -4.45
N ARG A 456 5.09 -8.41 -5.00
CA ARG A 456 4.07 -8.37 -6.06
C ARG A 456 2.75 -7.79 -5.56
N LEU A 457 2.30 -8.16 -4.36
CA LEU A 457 1.15 -7.57 -3.68
C LEU A 457 1.36 -6.09 -3.43
N ALA A 458 2.56 -5.68 -2.97
CA ALA A 458 2.88 -4.28 -2.73
C ALA A 458 2.85 -3.42 -3.99
N VAL A 459 3.39 -3.92 -5.11
CA VAL A 459 3.30 -3.21 -6.40
C VAL A 459 1.84 -3.08 -6.86
N LEU A 460 1.03 -4.12 -6.68
CA LEU A 460 -0.39 -4.07 -7.01
C LEU A 460 -1.16 -3.10 -6.12
N HIS A 461 -0.87 -3.10 -4.82
CA HIS A 461 -1.43 -2.18 -3.83
C HIS A 461 -1.11 -0.72 -4.18
N LEU A 462 0.15 -0.43 -4.47
CA LEU A 462 0.62 0.88 -4.92
C LEU A 462 -0.15 1.33 -6.17
N ALA A 463 -0.26 0.46 -7.18
CA ALA A 463 -0.96 0.77 -8.43
C ALA A 463 -2.48 0.99 -8.24
N ALA A 464 -3.13 0.18 -7.41
CA ALA A 464 -4.59 0.22 -7.21
C ALA A 464 -5.03 1.33 -6.25
N ILE A 465 -4.40 1.44 -5.07
CA ILE A 465 -4.85 2.31 -3.98
C ILE A 465 -4.30 3.73 -4.12
N HIS A 466 -2.97 3.82 -4.25
CA HIS A 466 -2.24 5.08 -4.16
C HIS A 466 -2.23 5.81 -5.50
N ASP A 467 -1.91 5.08 -6.57
CA ASP A 467 -1.86 5.63 -7.93
C ASP A 467 -3.23 5.65 -8.62
N ARG A 468 -4.13 4.72 -8.27
CA ARG A 468 -5.42 4.49 -8.93
C ARG A 468 -5.27 4.32 -10.46
N ASP A 469 -4.20 3.64 -10.86
CA ASP A 469 -3.80 3.45 -12.25
C ASP A 469 -4.38 2.15 -12.79
N HIS A 470 -5.64 2.20 -13.19
CA HIS A 470 -6.38 1.03 -13.64
C HIS A 470 -5.80 0.35 -14.89
N ASP A 471 -5.02 1.08 -15.70
CA ASP A 471 -4.36 0.51 -16.88
C ASP A 471 -3.13 -0.31 -16.46
N LEU A 472 -2.38 0.17 -15.47
CA LEU A 472 -1.28 -0.60 -14.89
C LEU A 472 -1.83 -1.83 -14.17
N THR A 473 -2.87 -1.72 -13.34
CA THR A 473 -3.45 -2.89 -12.63
C THR A 473 -3.98 -3.93 -13.61
N ARG A 474 -4.63 -3.53 -14.71
CA ARG A 474 -5.00 -4.44 -15.81
C ARG A 474 -3.78 -5.15 -16.40
N LYS A 475 -2.72 -4.41 -16.71
CA LYS A 475 -1.47 -4.97 -17.27
C LYS A 475 -0.81 -5.97 -16.30
N LEU A 476 -0.78 -5.67 -15.00
CA LEU A 476 -0.28 -6.57 -13.96
C LEU A 476 -1.12 -7.87 -13.91
N MET A 477 -2.45 -7.76 -13.96
CA MET A 477 -3.34 -8.93 -13.98
C MET A 477 -3.14 -9.79 -15.23
N TRP A 478 -2.91 -9.20 -16.40
CA TRP A 478 -2.51 -9.97 -17.59
C TRP A 478 -1.21 -10.73 -17.40
N SER A 479 -0.23 -10.16 -16.70
CA SER A 479 1.01 -10.89 -16.35
C SER A 479 0.74 -12.05 -15.40
N VAL A 480 -0.24 -11.95 -14.49
CA VAL A 480 -0.66 -13.09 -13.64
C VAL A 480 -1.29 -14.19 -14.51
N CYS A 481 -2.04 -13.82 -15.55
CA CYS A 481 -2.69 -14.75 -16.45
C CYS A 481 -1.73 -15.56 -17.34
N GLU A 482 -0.48 -15.10 -17.52
CA GLU A 482 0.56 -15.83 -18.27
C GLU A 482 0.90 -17.18 -17.60
N ASN A 483 0.74 -17.31 -16.27
CA ASN A 483 0.99 -18.53 -15.52
C ASN A 483 -0.20 -18.90 -14.60
N PRO A 484 -1.28 -19.52 -15.15
CA PRO A 484 -2.50 -19.84 -14.40
C PRO A 484 -2.31 -20.87 -13.27
N PHE A 485 -1.18 -21.60 -13.28
CA PHE A 485 -0.86 -22.62 -12.28
C PHE A 485 -0.08 -22.06 -11.08
N SER A 486 0.26 -20.77 -11.09
CA SER A 486 0.92 -20.11 -9.97
C SER A 486 0.04 -20.17 -8.70
N LEU A 487 0.64 -20.60 -7.59
CA LEU A 487 -0.02 -20.63 -6.28
C LEU A 487 -0.29 -19.21 -5.73
N ASP A 488 0.43 -18.21 -6.25
CA ASP A 488 0.29 -16.80 -5.88
C ASP A 488 -0.95 -16.15 -6.49
N ALA A 489 -1.50 -16.73 -7.57
CA ALA A 489 -2.56 -16.11 -8.35
C ALA A 489 -3.79 -15.74 -7.50
N PRO A 490 -4.35 -16.63 -6.63
CA PRO A 490 -5.49 -16.27 -5.79
C PRO A 490 -5.25 -15.04 -4.91
N ALA A 491 -4.08 -14.94 -4.25
CA ALA A 491 -3.75 -13.81 -3.39
C ALA A 491 -3.69 -12.48 -4.18
N LEU A 492 -3.11 -12.50 -5.39
CA LEU A 492 -3.04 -11.34 -6.26
C LEU A 492 -4.41 -10.92 -6.80
N LEU A 493 -5.28 -11.89 -7.13
CA LEU A 493 -6.66 -11.62 -7.53
C LEU A 493 -7.46 -11.02 -6.37
N GLN A 494 -7.26 -11.51 -5.15
CA GLN A 494 -7.91 -10.96 -3.95
C GLN A 494 -7.47 -9.52 -3.67
N GLU A 495 -6.16 -9.22 -3.73
CA GLU A 495 -5.66 -7.85 -3.55
C GLU A 495 -6.18 -6.90 -4.64
N TYR A 496 -6.27 -7.36 -5.90
CA TYR A 496 -6.92 -6.59 -6.97
C TYR A 496 -8.37 -6.27 -6.61
N LEU A 497 -9.16 -7.28 -6.20
CA LEU A 497 -10.58 -7.12 -5.86
C LEU A 497 -10.76 -6.09 -4.73
N VAL A 498 -10.02 -6.23 -3.64
CA VAL A 498 -10.12 -5.34 -2.47
C VAL A 498 -9.63 -3.94 -2.80
N GLY A 499 -8.45 -3.83 -3.40
CA GLY A 499 -7.81 -2.56 -3.70
C GLY A 499 -8.61 -1.71 -4.68
N GLU A 500 -9.01 -2.29 -5.82
CA GLU A 500 -9.80 -1.58 -6.83
C GLU A 500 -11.19 -1.19 -6.32
N THR A 501 -11.79 -2.01 -5.44
CA THR A 501 -13.08 -1.66 -4.81
C THR A 501 -12.95 -0.42 -3.95
N TYR A 502 -11.93 -0.36 -3.09
CA TYR A 502 -11.68 0.83 -2.28
C TYR A 502 -11.38 2.06 -3.14
N ALA A 503 -10.49 1.94 -4.11
CA ALA A 503 -10.09 3.03 -4.99
C ALA A 503 -11.27 3.64 -5.75
N ALA A 504 -12.15 2.77 -6.28
CA ALA A 504 -13.38 3.19 -6.95
C ALA A 504 -14.36 3.88 -5.98
N VAL A 505 -14.56 3.36 -4.77
CA VAL A 505 -15.45 3.95 -3.78
C VAL A 505 -14.94 5.30 -3.27
N HIS A 506 -13.65 5.39 -2.94
CA HIS A 506 -13.00 6.60 -2.42
C HIS A 506 -13.20 7.80 -3.34
N LYS A 507 -13.21 7.62 -4.66
CA LYS A 507 -13.39 8.72 -5.61
C LYS A 507 -14.77 9.37 -5.53
N HIS A 508 -15.77 8.66 -5.01
CA HIS A 508 -17.17 9.05 -5.13
C HIS A 508 -17.88 9.21 -3.78
N ILE A 509 -17.18 9.19 -2.66
CA ILE A 509 -17.77 9.47 -1.34
C ILE A 509 -17.66 10.97 -1.04
N ASP A 510 -18.75 11.56 -0.53
CA ASP A 510 -18.80 12.97 -0.14
C ASP A 510 -17.86 13.24 1.05
N SER A 511 -17.32 14.47 1.14
CA SER A 511 -16.39 14.87 2.21
C SER A 511 -16.93 14.59 3.62
N ASP A 512 -18.23 14.77 3.81
CA ASP A 512 -18.89 14.62 5.11
C ASP A 512 -18.94 13.15 5.58
N ALA A 513 -18.78 12.20 4.66
CA ALA A 513 -18.71 10.76 4.93
C ALA A 513 -17.28 10.20 4.85
N ALA A 514 -16.26 11.04 4.65
CA ALA A 514 -14.88 10.59 4.43
C ALA A 514 -14.32 9.79 5.61
N HIS A 515 -14.75 10.08 6.84
CA HIS A 515 -14.33 9.33 8.04
C HIS A 515 -14.71 7.83 7.96
N LEU A 516 -15.79 7.46 7.25
CA LEU A 516 -16.20 6.06 7.06
C LEU A 516 -15.25 5.29 6.14
N LEU A 517 -14.47 5.96 5.28
CA LEU A 517 -13.43 5.32 4.45
C LEU A 517 -12.34 4.67 5.31
N SER A 518 -12.10 5.18 6.53
CA SER A 518 -11.13 4.59 7.46
C SER A 518 -11.50 3.17 7.90
N LEU A 519 -12.77 2.76 7.77
CA LEU A 519 -13.24 1.42 8.12
C LEU A 519 -13.26 0.47 6.94
N LEU A 520 -13.21 0.96 5.70
CA LEU A 520 -13.33 0.08 4.53
C LEU A 520 -12.03 -0.73 4.33
N PRO A 521 -12.11 -1.98 3.84
CA PRO A 521 -10.91 -2.75 3.49
C PRO A 521 -10.12 -2.08 2.35
N ILE A 522 -8.79 -2.04 2.45
CA ILE A 522 -7.90 -1.51 1.40
C ILE A 522 -6.90 -2.53 0.86
N THR A 523 -6.66 -3.60 1.60
CA THR A 523 -5.73 -4.67 1.27
C THR A 523 -6.20 -5.97 1.92
N THR A 524 -5.77 -7.10 1.39
CA THR A 524 -5.91 -8.41 2.03
C THR A 524 -4.75 -8.77 2.97
N SER A 525 -3.64 -8.03 2.90
CA SER A 525 -2.51 -8.20 3.80
C SER A 525 -2.87 -7.72 5.22
N PRO A 526 -2.94 -8.60 6.23
CA PRO A 526 -3.20 -8.17 7.59
C PRO A 526 -2.04 -7.31 8.10
N PHE A 527 -2.34 -6.29 8.90
CA PHE A 527 -1.32 -5.63 9.71
C PHE A 527 -0.79 -6.65 10.72
N THR A 528 0.48 -7.01 10.59
CA THR A 528 1.15 -7.99 11.45
C THR A 528 2.34 -7.33 12.11
N THR A 529 2.64 -7.71 13.36
CA THR A 529 3.75 -7.14 14.12
C THR A 529 5.12 -7.58 13.61
N ASP A 530 5.18 -8.69 12.87
CA ASP A 530 6.40 -9.18 12.24
C ASP A 530 6.10 -9.67 10.82
N THR A 531 6.84 -9.13 9.85
CA THR A 531 6.78 -9.50 8.43
C THR A 531 8.18 -9.82 7.93
N GLU A 532 8.33 -10.96 7.27
CA GLU A 532 9.60 -11.35 6.63
C GLU A 532 9.46 -11.21 5.11
N TYR A 533 10.38 -10.47 4.51
CA TYR A 533 10.51 -10.30 3.07
C TYR A 533 11.72 -11.10 2.58
N VAL A 534 11.50 -11.96 1.58
CA VAL A 534 12.53 -12.81 1.00
C VAL A 534 12.76 -12.35 -0.44
N GLU A 535 13.91 -11.76 -0.74
CA GLU A 535 14.19 -11.22 -2.08
C GLU A 535 14.73 -12.30 -3.04
N SER A 536 15.31 -13.40 -2.52
CA SER A 536 15.72 -14.59 -3.30
C SER A 536 15.97 -15.80 -2.39
N ALA A 537 15.88 -17.02 -2.95
CA ALA A 537 16.08 -18.29 -2.24
C ALA A 537 17.55 -18.58 -1.84
N THR A 538 18.46 -17.61 -1.98
CA THR A 538 19.90 -17.76 -1.71
C THR A 538 20.51 -16.57 -0.92
N GLU A 539 19.94 -16.24 0.24
CA GLU A 539 20.61 -15.51 1.35
C GLU A 539 20.42 -13.97 1.54
N GLU A 540 19.28 -13.37 1.21
CA GLU A 540 18.96 -12.02 1.74
C GLU A 540 17.49 -11.96 2.22
N ASN A 541 17.31 -12.12 3.53
CA ASN A 541 16.01 -12.01 4.20
C ASN A 541 15.91 -10.66 4.90
N VAL A 542 15.10 -9.74 4.40
CA VAL A 542 14.81 -8.48 5.09
C VAL A 542 13.64 -8.72 6.05
N ARG A 543 13.85 -8.50 7.35
CA ARG A 543 12.77 -8.59 8.34
C ARG A 543 12.28 -7.18 8.65
N ILE A 544 10.97 -6.97 8.57
CA ILE A 544 10.31 -5.74 9.00
C ILE A 544 9.33 -6.07 10.13
N SER A 545 9.49 -5.41 11.26
CA SER A 545 8.61 -5.56 12.43
C SER A 545 8.05 -4.21 12.88
N TYR A 546 6.95 -4.27 13.64
CA TYR A 546 6.28 -3.09 14.17
C TYR A 546 6.08 -3.21 15.67
N CYS A 547 6.35 -2.10 16.36
CA CYS A 547 6.09 -1.92 17.77
C CYS A 547 5.13 -0.73 17.95
N LEU A 548 4.00 -0.91 18.63
CA LEU A 548 3.10 0.19 18.96
C LEU A 548 3.70 1.05 20.09
N LEU A 549 3.56 2.37 20.00
CA LEU A 549 4.01 3.32 21.02
C LEU A 549 2.99 3.42 22.17
N GLU A 550 2.61 2.27 22.74
CA GLU A 550 1.67 2.22 23.87
C GLU A 550 2.34 2.85 25.11
N ASN A 551 1.71 3.87 25.69
CA ASN A 551 2.19 4.60 26.89
C ASN A 551 3.43 5.48 26.71
N ALA A 552 3.86 5.78 25.48
CA ALA A 552 4.91 6.77 25.26
C ALA A 552 4.42 8.16 25.71
N CYS A 553 5.18 8.83 26.60
CA CYS A 553 4.90 10.19 27.05
C CYS A 553 5.20 11.23 25.95
N ILE A 554 4.49 11.14 24.83
CA ILE A 554 4.58 12.10 23.74
C ILE A 554 3.82 13.36 24.14
N MET A 555 4.54 14.48 24.27
CA MET A 555 3.93 15.79 24.41
C MET A 555 3.90 16.41 23.02
N LEU A 556 2.70 16.70 22.53
CA LEU A 556 2.45 17.47 21.31
C LEU A 556 1.51 18.61 21.70
N LEU A 557 1.82 19.85 21.33
CA LEU A 557 0.93 20.97 21.65
C LEU A 557 -0.36 20.89 20.85
N SER A 558 -1.50 21.05 21.52
CA SER A 558 -2.78 21.16 20.83
C SER A 558 -2.88 22.49 20.06
N PRO A 559 -3.72 22.59 19.02
CA PRO A 559 -3.87 23.82 18.22
C PRO A 559 -4.27 25.07 19.04
N ARG A 560 -4.85 24.87 20.22
CA ARG A 560 -5.24 25.95 21.15
C ARG A 560 -4.09 26.45 22.02
N GLU A 561 -3.12 25.59 22.29
CA GLU A 561 -1.93 25.89 23.10
C GLU A 561 -0.80 26.52 22.28
N ARG A 562 -0.87 26.41 20.94
CA ARG A 562 0.07 27.06 20.01
C ARG A 562 0.10 28.58 20.18
N MET A 563 1.29 29.16 20.07
CA MET A 563 1.52 30.61 20.08
C MET A 563 0.96 31.32 18.85
N VAL A 564 1.02 30.65 17.69
CA VAL A 564 0.32 31.08 16.48
C VAL A 564 -0.91 30.19 16.31
N ARG A 565 -2.06 30.73 16.74
CA ARG A 565 -3.34 30.03 16.67
C ARG A 565 -3.92 30.07 15.26
N SER A 566 -4.72 29.06 14.92
CA SER A 566 -5.51 28.98 13.69
C SER A 566 -4.72 28.86 12.39
N VAL A 567 -3.46 28.41 12.45
CA VAL A 567 -2.67 28.04 11.27
C VAL A 567 -2.71 26.53 11.10
N SER A 568 -3.04 26.06 9.90
CA SER A 568 -2.95 24.64 9.55
C SER A 568 -1.52 24.33 9.10
N ASP A 569 -0.67 23.98 10.06
CA ASP A 569 0.71 23.56 9.84
C ASP A 569 0.91 22.06 10.08
N THR A 570 2.14 21.59 9.89
CA THR A 570 2.54 20.19 10.11
C THR A 570 2.10 19.67 11.48
N TRP A 571 2.30 20.46 12.54
CA TRP A 571 1.97 20.07 13.92
C TRP A 571 0.47 19.97 14.17
N THR A 572 -0.31 20.92 13.65
CA THR A 572 -1.76 20.91 13.77
C THR A 572 -2.35 19.68 13.08
N LYS A 573 -1.83 19.33 11.89
CA LYS A 573 -2.25 18.11 11.18
C LYS A 573 -1.77 16.84 11.87
N LEU A 574 -0.54 16.80 12.39
CA LEU A 574 -0.06 15.67 13.20
C LEU A 574 -0.96 15.46 14.43
N TRP A 575 -1.36 16.54 15.10
CA TRP A 575 -2.28 16.48 16.24
C TRP A 575 -3.64 15.89 15.83
N GLU A 576 -4.18 16.29 14.68
CA GLU A 576 -5.42 15.69 14.14
C GLU A 576 -5.26 14.18 13.92
N HIS A 577 -4.20 13.74 13.23
CA HIS A 577 -3.97 12.31 12.96
C HIS A 577 -3.73 11.47 14.22
N THR A 578 -3.03 12.01 15.22
CA THR A 578 -2.72 11.30 16.47
C THR A 578 -3.90 11.26 17.44
N THR A 579 -4.79 12.26 17.40
CA THR A 579 -6.00 12.27 18.24
C THR A 579 -7.16 11.51 17.62
N THR A 580 -7.19 11.34 16.30
CA THR A 580 -8.14 10.44 15.65
C THR A 580 -7.84 8.99 16.02
N ARG A 581 -8.83 8.26 16.53
CA ARG A 581 -8.68 6.84 16.81
C ARG A 581 -8.52 6.08 15.50
N HIS A 582 -7.38 5.43 15.32
CA HIS A 582 -7.24 4.43 14.26
C HIS A 582 -8.16 3.24 14.58
N HIS A 583 -9.20 3.09 13.77
CA HIS A 583 -10.08 1.94 13.85
C HIS A 583 -9.48 0.79 13.05
N GLN A 584 -9.65 -0.43 13.54
CA GLN A 584 -9.44 -1.61 12.72
C GLN A 584 -10.35 -1.51 11.49
N ARG A 585 -9.83 -1.85 10.32
CA ARG A 585 -10.63 -1.93 9.09
C ARG A 585 -11.52 -3.17 9.14
N PHE A 586 -12.63 -3.11 8.42
CA PHE A 586 -13.61 -4.18 8.33
C PHE A 586 -12.96 -5.49 7.86
N PRO A 587 -12.99 -6.57 8.67
CA PRO A 587 -12.41 -7.84 8.28
C PRO A 587 -13.37 -8.58 7.33
N LEU A 588 -12.93 -8.86 6.10
CA LEU A 588 -13.72 -9.63 5.13
C LEU A 588 -14.00 -11.07 5.58
N ALA A 589 -13.14 -11.63 6.45
CA ALA A 589 -13.31 -12.97 7.03
C ALA A 589 -14.64 -13.11 7.81
N ASP A 590 -15.09 -12.05 8.50
CA ASP A 590 -16.36 -12.07 9.25
C ASP A 590 -17.55 -12.34 8.32
N VAL A 591 -17.50 -11.84 7.08
CA VAL A 591 -18.53 -12.07 6.07
C VAL A 591 -18.46 -13.51 5.56
N VAL A 592 -17.25 -13.99 5.27
CA VAL A 592 -17.01 -15.36 4.81
C VAL A 592 -17.58 -16.36 5.81
N ASP A 593 -17.26 -16.22 7.09
CA ASP A 593 -17.74 -17.12 8.16
C ASP A 593 -19.27 -17.15 8.25
N LYS A 594 -19.92 -15.99 8.11
CA LYS A 594 -21.39 -15.89 8.12
C LYS A 594 -22.01 -16.45 6.85
N LEU A 595 -21.36 -16.31 5.71
CA LEU A 595 -21.80 -16.89 4.45
C LEU A 595 -21.68 -18.41 4.47
N MET A 596 -20.61 -18.97 5.03
CA MET A 596 -20.47 -20.43 5.18
C MET A 596 -21.69 -21.04 5.89
N VAL A 597 -22.06 -20.47 7.05
CA VAL A 597 -23.22 -20.98 7.82
C VAL A 597 -24.55 -20.68 7.11
N SER A 598 -24.72 -19.47 6.57
CA SER A 598 -26.01 -19.08 6.00
C SER A 598 -26.30 -19.78 4.66
N LEU A 599 -25.30 -19.99 3.80
CA LEU A 599 -25.47 -20.67 2.51
C LEU A 599 -25.83 -22.15 2.67
N ASP A 600 -25.30 -22.84 3.68
CA ASP A 600 -25.69 -24.22 4.00
C ASP A 600 -27.18 -24.34 4.34
N THR A 601 -27.74 -23.30 4.98
CA THR A 601 -29.17 -23.23 5.32
C THR A 601 -30.02 -22.61 4.21
N TYR A 602 -29.39 -21.93 3.25
CA TYR A 602 -30.05 -21.21 2.17
C TYR A 602 -30.46 -22.19 1.07
N LYS A 603 -31.75 -22.54 1.05
CA LYS A 603 -32.35 -23.40 0.01
C LYS A 603 -33.17 -22.54 -0.95
N PRO A 604 -32.59 -21.99 -2.03
CA PRO A 604 -33.30 -21.12 -2.97
C PRO A 604 -34.50 -21.84 -3.61
N GLU A 605 -34.45 -23.17 -3.77
CA GLU A 605 -35.57 -23.95 -4.32
C GLU A 605 -36.78 -24.02 -3.39
N ALA A 606 -36.58 -23.92 -2.07
CA ALA A 606 -37.68 -23.88 -1.10
C ALA A 606 -38.37 -22.51 -1.11
N LEU A 607 -37.62 -21.44 -1.39
CA LEU A 607 -38.11 -20.06 -1.48
C LEU A 607 -38.78 -19.77 -2.83
N SER A 608 -38.35 -20.45 -3.91
CA SER A 608 -38.94 -20.36 -5.24
C SER A 608 -40.38 -20.90 -5.36
N GLN A 609 -40.88 -21.66 -4.38
CA GLN A 609 -42.24 -22.22 -4.38
C GLN A 609 -43.24 -21.43 -3.52
N GLY A 610 -42.76 -20.48 -2.72
CA GLY A 610 -43.65 -19.53 -2.06
C GLY A 610 -43.96 -18.42 -3.06
N SER A 611 -45.25 -18.13 -3.28
CA SER A 611 -45.63 -16.74 -3.44
C SER A 611 -45.22 -16.03 -2.14
N THR A 612 -43.96 -15.60 -2.06
CA THR A 612 -43.65 -14.45 -1.24
C THR A 612 -44.67 -13.39 -1.68
N PRO A 613 -45.40 -12.75 -0.74
CA PRO A 613 -46.19 -11.59 -1.11
C PRO A 613 -45.25 -10.74 -1.92
N VAL A 614 -45.66 -10.39 -3.15
CA VAL A 614 -44.85 -9.64 -4.11
C VAL A 614 -44.31 -8.45 -3.33
N SER A 615 -43.10 -8.60 -2.80
CA SER A 615 -42.36 -7.51 -2.25
C SER A 615 -42.08 -6.75 -3.51
N PRO A 616 -42.73 -5.58 -3.67
CA PRO A 616 -42.86 -4.91 -4.96
C PRO A 616 -41.46 -4.88 -5.53
N ALA A 617 -41.25 -5.53 -6.69
CA ALA A 617 -39.96 -5.76 -7.34
C ALA A 617 -38.96 -4.72 -6.83
N SER A 618 -38.29 -5.06 -5.72
CA SER A 618 -37.66 -4.00 -4.94
C SER A 618 -36.35 -3.81 -5.65
N PRO A 619 -36.10 -2.64 -6.27
CA PRO A 619 -34.76 -2.32 -6.71
C PRO A 619 -33.88 -2.55 -5.49
N LEU A 620 -32.85 -3.39 -5.62
CA LEU A 620 -31.88 -3.76 -4.58
C LEU A 620 -31.93 -2.77 -3.42
N VAL A 621 -32.43 -3.23 -2.27
CA VAL A 621 -32.41 -2.55 -0.96
C VAL A 621 -32.30 -1.02 -1.08
N GLY A 622 -33.43 -0.33 -1.22
CA GLY A 622 -33.47 1.14 -1.15
C GLY A 622 -33.46 1.90 -2.49
N GLY A 623 -34.08 1.38 -3.55
CA GLY A 623 -34.28 2.21 -4.76
C GLY A 623 -33.15 2.16 -5.79
N LEU A 624 -32.09 1.39 -5.53
CA LEU A 624 -30.88 1.40 -6.34
C LEU A 624 -30.86 0.20 -7.29
N THR A 625 -31.50 0.28 -8.47
CA THR A 625 -31.25 -0.75 -9.52
C THR A 625 -29.76 -0.77 -9.88
N ILE A 626 -29.22 -1.93 -10.27
CA ILE A 626 -27.85 -2.06 -10.85
C ILE A 626 -27.64 -1.00 -11.96
N THR A 627 -28.70 -0.70 -12.71
CA THR A 627 -28.76 0.37 -13.72
C THR A 627 -28.68 1.79 -13.16
N SER A 628 -29.20 2.07 -11.97
CA SER A 628 -29.18 3.40 -11.34
C SER A 628 -27.81 3.78 -10.73
N LEU A 629 -27.08 2.81 -10.16
CA LEU A 629 -25.69 3.01 -9.71
C LEU A 629 -24.69 2.96 -10.88
N GLY A 630 -25.01 2.20 -11.94
CA GLY A 630 -24.22 2.10 -13.17
C GLY A 630 -23.99 3.44 -13.87
N LEU A 631 -24.83 4.46 -13.65
CA LEU A 631 -24.61 5.81 -14.16
C LEU A 631 -23.40 6.53 -13.52
N THR A 632 -23.01 6.16 -12.30
CA THR A 632 -21.87 6.78 -11.58
C THR A 632 -20.55 6.03 -11.73
N LEU A 633 -20.60 4.73 -12.01
CA LEU A 633 -19.44 3.84 -12.19
C LEU A 633 -19.28 3.35 -13.64
N ALA A 634 -19.80 4.12 -14.61
CA ALA A 634 -19.84 3.75 -16.02
C ALA A 634 -18.48 3.25 -16.56
N HIS A 635 -17.36 3.80 -16.08
CA HIS A 635 -16.01 3.36 -16.49
C HIS A 635 -15.67 1.89 -16.16
N LEU A 636 -16.32 1.27 -15.17
CA LEU A 636 -16.17 -0.16 -14.83
C LEU A 636 -17.20 -1.05 -15.56
N MET A 637 -18.23 -0.45 -16.16
CA MET A 637 -19.39 -1.16 -16.71
C MET A 637 -19.24 -1.60 -18.18
N PHE A 638 -18.29 -1.02 -18.91
CA PHE A 638 -18.17 -1.24 -20.37
C PHE A 638 -17.27 -2.40 -20.79
N ASP A 639 -16.59 -3.05 -19.84
CA ASP A 639 -15.78 -4.23 -20.18
C ASP A 639 -16.74 -5.40 -20.50
N PRO A 640 -16.74 -5.92 -21.75
CA PRO A 640 -17.68 -6.96 -22.14
C PRO A 640 -17.35 -8.27 -21.43
N LEU A 641 -18.37 -9.08 -21.16
CA LEU A 641 -18.24 -10.46 -20.71
C LEU A 641 -18.56 -11.43 -21.86
N PRO A 642 -17.96 -12.63 -21.86
CA PRO A 642 -18.22 -13.65 -22.89
C PRO A 642 -19.58 -14.33 -22.74
N PHE A 643 -20.38 -13.97 -21.75
CA PHE A 643 -21.72 -14.48 -21.49
C PHE A 643 -22.71 -13.35 -21.23
N ASN A 644 -24.00 -13.67 -21.33
CA ASN A 644 -25.08 -12.71 -21.07
C ASN A 644 -25.39 -12.65 -19.57
N GLU A 645 -25.45 -11.43 -19.04
CA GLU A 645 -25.82 -11.16 -17.64
C GLU A 645 -27.35 -11.18 -17.49
N ALA A 646 -27.95 -12.36 -17.56
CA ALA A 646 -29.39 -12.56 -17.36
C ALA A 646 -29.65 -13.76 -16.44
N GLU A 647 -30.51 -13.59 -15.43
CA GLU A 647 -31.09 -14.70 -14.67
C GLU A 647 -32.61 -14.72 -14.82
N ASN A 648 -33.16 -15.91 -15.06
CA ASN A 648 -34.60 -16.17 -15.07
C ASN A 648 -35.12 -16.61 -13.67
N THR A 649 -34.31 -16.51 -12.61
CA THR A 649 -34.65 -17.00 -11.26
C THR A 649 -34.81 -15.86 -10.26
N THR A 650 -35.88 -15.91 -9.45
CA THR A 650 -36.35 -14.85 -8.54
C THR A 650 -35.65 -14.83 -7.17
N SER A 651 -34.70 -15.72 -6.91
CA SER A 651 -33.95 -15.84 -5.65
C SER A 651 -32.55 -16.37 -5.96
N SER A 652 -31.56 -15.49 -6.09
CA SER A 652 -30.20 -15.88 -6.49
C SER A 652 -29.21 -15.85 -5.30
N LYS A 653 -28.22 -16.77 -5.31
CA LYS A 653 -27.08 -16.78 -4.36
C LYS A 653 -26.41 -15.39 -4.29
N LEU A 654 -26.42 -14.66 -5.40
CA LEU A 654 -25.92 -13.29 -5.53
C LEU A 654 -26.66 -12.31 -4.61
N GLU A 655 -27.99 -12.27 -4.61
CA GLU A 655 -28.77 -11.36 -3.76
C GLU A 655 -28.51 -11.60 -2.27
N HIS A 656 -28.44 -12.88 -1.87
CA HIS A 656 -28.12 -13.26 -0.50
C HIS A 656 -26.73 -12.76 -0.09
N LEU A 657 -25.71 -13.01 -0.92
CA LEU A 657 -24.34 -12.57 -0.66
C LEU A 657 -24.22 -11.05 -0.54
N LEU A 658 -24.87 -10.29 -1.44
CA LEU A 658 -24.90 -8.83 -1.38
C LEU A 658 -25.60 -8.35 -0.09
N SER A 659 -26.71 -8.97 0.29
CA SER A 659 -27.46 -8.60 1.50
C SER A 659 -26.67 -8.83 2.79
N VAL A 660 -25.91 -9.93 2.87
CA VAL A 660 -25.06 -10.25 4.04
C VAL A 660 -23.90 -9.26 4.11
N ASN A 661 -23.17 -9.04 3.02
CA ASN A 661 -22.10 -8.04 2.96
C ASN A 661 -22.60 -6.64 3.40
N LEU A 662 -23.74 -6.22 2.86
CA LEU A 662 -24.33 -4.91 3.17
C LEU A 662 -24.70 -4.79 4.65
N ARG A 663 -25.34 -5.82 5.21
CA ARG A 663 -25.71 -5.86 6.62
C ARG A 663 -24.47 -5.79 7.51
N GLU A 664 -23.48 -6.63 7.25
CA GLU A 664 -22.29 -6.73 8.10
C GLU A 664 -21.45 -5.47 8.08
N LEU A 665 -21.22 -4.89 6.90
CA LEU A 665 -20.52 -3.62 6.77
C LEU A 665 -21.30 -2.47 7.44
N SER A 666 -22.61 -2.40 7.25
CA SER A 666 -23.45 -1.37 7.89
C SER A 666 -23.41 -1.45 9.41
N MET A 667 -23.52 -2.67 9.96
CA MET A 667 -23.44 -2.91 11.40
C MET A 667 -22.05 -2.59 11.96
N TYR A 668 -20.99 -2.90 11.21
CA TYR A 668 -19.63 -2.56 11.57
C TYR A 668 -19.43 -1.04 11.64
N CYS A 669 -19.85 -0.31 10.61
CA CYS A 669 -19.79 1.15 10.60
C CYS A 669 -20.57 1.78 11.76
N LEU A 670 -21.80 1.33 12.05
CA LEU A 670 -22.59 1.84 13.18
C LEU A 670 -21.99 1.51 14.55
N LYS A 671 -21.29 0.37 14.67
CA LYS A 671 -20.58 -0.01 15.90
C LYS A 671 -19.40 0.93 16.19
N HIS A 672 -18.66 1.33 15.16
CA HIS A 672 -17.49 2.21 15.28
C HIS A 672 -17.85 3.70 15.31
N PHE A 673 -18.92 4.10 14.61
CA PHE A 673 -19.46 5.47 14.60
C PHE A 673 -20.94 5.49 15.00
N PRO A 674 -21.27 5.38 16.31
CA PRO A 674 -22.65 5.24 16.78
C PRO A 674 -23.50 6.52 16.63
N HIS A 675 -22.87 7.68 16.47
CA HIS A 675 -23.54 8.97 16.27
C HIS A 675 -23.81 9.28 14.80
N GLU A 676 -23.32 8.43 13.90
CA GLU A 676 -23.46 8.63 12.46
C GLU A 676 -24.87 8.28 11.98
N SER A 677 -25.36 8.95 10.94
CA SER A 677 -26.72 8.71 10.46
C SER A 677 -26.82 7.32 9.82
N PRO A 678 -27.79 6.47 10.22
CA PRO A 678 -27.96 5.15 9.60
C PRO A 678 -28.16 5.21 8.09
N MET A 679 -28.79 6.27 7.58
CA MET A 679 -28.97 6.49 6.15
C MET A 679 -27.63 6.76 5.44
N ARG A 680 -26.72 7.52 6.05
CA ARG A 680 -25.40 7.82 5.47
C ARG A 680 -24.51 6.59 5.50
N VAL A 681 -24.51 5.85 6.62
CA VAL A 681 -23.82 4.55 6.72
C VAL A 681 -24.34 3.59 5.64
N HIS A 682 -25.66 3.48 5.50
CA HIS A 682 -26.26 2.63 4.49
C HIS A 682 -25.87 3.05 3.06
N ALA A 683 -25.85 4.35 2.76
CA ALA A 683 -25.43 4.84 1.45
C ALA A 683 -23.97 4.47 1.11
N VAL A 684 -23.05 4.61 2.08
CA VAL A 684 -21.64 4.23 1.92
C VAL A 684 -21.49 2.71 1.78
N ALA A 685 -22.14 1.93 2.63
CA ALA A 685 -22.08 0.48 2.60
C ALA A 685 -22.68 -0.09 1.31
N SER A 686 -23.86 0.39 0.89
CA SER A 686 -24.50 0.00 -0.38
C SER A 686 -23.59 0.33 -1.57
N LYS A 687 -22.95 1.50 -1.55
CA LYS A 687 -21.99 1.88 -2.59
C LYS A 687 -20.79 0.95 -2.64
N TYR A 688 -20.22 0.60 -1.49
CA TYR A 688 -19.10 -0.34 -1.41
C TYR A 688 -19.49 -1.72 -1.96
N VAL A 689 -20.59 -2.29 -1.48
CA VAL A 689 -21.06 -3.63 -1.87
C VAL A 689 -21.44 -3.70 -3.36
N CYS A 690 -22.10 -2.68 -3.90
CA CYS A 690 -22.35 -2.62 -5.33
C CYS A 690 -21.05 -2.50 -6.15
N THR A 691 -20.05 -1.79 -5.63
CA THR A 691 -18.74 -1.67 -6.28
C THR A 691 -17.99 -3.00 -6.28
N GLN A 692 -18.12 -3.83 -5.23
CA GLN A 692 -17.54 -5.18 -5.20
C GLN A 692 -17.98 -6.01 -6.42
N LEU A 693 -19.26 -5.96 -6.78
CA LEU A 693 -19.78 -6.64 -7.98
C LEU A 693 -19.18 -6.09 -9.27
N GLN A 694 -19.04 -4.77 -9.37
CA GLN A 694 -18.46 -4.15 -10.57
C GLN A 694 -16.98 -4.47 -10.76
N VAL A 695 -16.21 -4.44 -9.68
CA VAL A 695 -14.79 -4.79 -9.71
C VAL A 695 -14.60 -6.29 -9.99
N SER A 696 -15.45 -7.14 -9.40
CA SER A 696 -15.47 -8.57 -9.68
C SER A 696 -15.78 -8.86 -11.16
N ARG A 697 -16.78 -8.19 -11.72
CA ARG A 697 -17.14 -8.25 -13.15
C ARG A 697 -16.00 -7.81 -14.05
N ARG A 698 -15.35 -6.69 -13.71
CA ARG A 698 -14.18 -6.20 -14.44
C ARG A 698 -13.02 -7.18 -14.41
N LEU A 699 -12.69 -7.74 -13.24
CA LEU A 699 -11.65 -8.75 -13.12
C LEU A 699 -11.98 -9.97 -14.01
N CYS A 700 -13.21 -10.47 -13.96
CA CYS A 700 -13.65 -11.57 -14.82
C CYS A 700 -13.43 -11.24 -16.32
N SER A 701 -13.75 -10.02 -16.76
CA SER A 701 -13.49 -9.60 -18.14
C SER A 701 -11.99 -9.52 -18.47
N ILE A 702 -11.16 -9.01 -17.56
CA ILE A 702 -9.69 -8.99 -17.72
C ILE A 702 -9.13 -10.40 -17.89
N LEU A 703 -9.59 -11.37 -17.10
CA LEU A 703 -9.17 -12.77 -17.19
C LEU A 703 -9.59 -13.40 -18.52
N CYS A 704 -10.84 -13.20 -18.94
CA CYS A 704 -11.34 -13.72 -20.22
C CYS A 704 -10.61 -13.11 -21.43
N SER A 705 -10.39 -11.79 -21.42
CA SER A 705 -9.69 -11.07 -22.49
C SER A 705 -8.21 -11.40 -22.58
N SER A 706 -7.60 -11.92 -21.50
CA SER A 706 -6.20 -12.36 -21.54
C SER A 706 -5.98 -13.60 -22.41
N GLN A 707 -7.00 -14.48 -22.53
CA GLN A 707 -6.89 -15.74 -23.26
C GLN A 707 -7.61 -15.71 -24.62
N THR A 708 -8.61 -14.83 -24.77
CA THR A 708 -9.55 -14.85 -25.90
C THR A 708 -9.94 -13.44 -26.32
N LEU A 709 -10.41 -13.30 -27.57
CA LEU A 709 -11.15 -12.11 -27.99
C LEU A 709 -12.57 -12.21 -27.43
N ILE A 710 -12.93 -11.32 -26.51
CA ILE A 710 -14.28 -11.31 -25.94
C ILE A 710 -15.30 -10.89 -27.01
N PRO A 711 -16.38 -11.65 -27.22
CA PRO A 711 -17.46 -11.29 -28.14
C PRO A 711 -18.06 -9.91 -27.81
N THR A 712 -18.10 -9.02 -28.80
CA THR A 712 -18.85 -7.75 -28.70
C THR A 712 -20.36 -7.98 -28.85
N GLU A 713 -21.19 -6.95 -28.67
CA GLU A 713 -22.67 -7.06 -28.76
C GLU A 713 -23.20 -7.68 -30.06
N LYS A 714 -22.37 -7.74 -31.13
CA LYS A 714 -22.73 -8.33 -32.43
C LYS A 714 -22.34 -9.80 -32.59
N ASN A 715 -21.57 -10.36 -31.64
CA ASN A 715 -21.05 -11.72 -31.71
C ASN A 715 -21.82 -12.64 -30.75
N GLU A 716 -21.78 -13.94 -31.05
CA GLU A 716 -22.38 -14.97 -30.20
C GLU A 716 -21.70 -15.03 -28.82
N LYS A 717 -22.50 -15.10 -27.76
CA LYS A 717 -22.08 -15.13 -26.35
C LYS A 717 -22.62 -16.39 -25.65
N GLY A 718 -22.01 -16.75 -24.53
CA GLY A 718 -22.46 -17.85 -23.68
C GLY A 718 -21.91 -19.19 -24.15
N PHE A 719 -22.77 -20.19 -24.28
CA PHE A 719 -22.35 -21.57 -24.59
C PHE A 719 -21.81 -21.70 -26.01
N THR A 720 -22.41 -21.03 -26.99
CA THR A 720 -21.93 -20.99 -28.39
C THR A 720 -20.52 -20.40 -28.51
N PHE A 721 -20.18 -19.41 -27.68
CA PHE A 721 -18.81 -18.90 -27.61
C PHE A 721 -17.83 -19.98 -27.12
N ILE A 722 -18.21 -20.76 -26.11
CA ILE A 722 -17.37 -21.85 -25.58
C ILE A 722 -17.16 -22.94 -26.63
N GLU A 723 -18.18 -23.27 -27.42
CA GLU A 723 -18.10 -24.27 -28.49
C GLU A 723 -17.10 -23.88 -29.59
N GLN A 724 -16.88 -22.58 -29.81
CA GLN A 724 -15.95 -22.04 -30.79
C GLN A 724 -14.50 -21.97 -30.28
N LEU A 725 -14.25 -22.22 -28.99
CA LEU A 725 -12.91 -22.16 -28.41
C LEU A 725 -12.07 -23.39 -28.77
N GLU A 726 -10.80 -23.14 -29.08
CA GLU A 726 -9.80 -24.21 -29.16
C GLU A 726 -9.61 -24.87 -27.78
N GLU A 727 -9.44 -26.21 -27.75
CA GLU A 727 -9.33 -26.99 -26.51
C GLU A 727 -8.25 -26.45 -25.55
N GLY A 728 -7.09 -26.09 -26.08
CA GLY A 728 -5.99 -25.52 -25.29
C GLY A 728 -6.34 -24.18 -24.64
N VAL A 729 -7.11 -23.34 -25.33
CA VAL A 729 -7.59 -22.04 -24.84
C VAL A 729 -8.69 -22.24 -23.80
N ALA A 730 -9.65 -23.14 -24.06
CA ALA A 730 -10.72 -23.47 -23.12
C ALA A 730 -10.19 -23.99 -21.79
N ARG A 731 -9.17 -24.87 -21.81
CA ARG A 731 -8.56 -25.44 -20.60
C ARG A 731 -7.78 -24.39 -19.78
N ARG A 732 -7.07 -23.46 -20.44
CA ARG A 732 -6.42 -22.31 -19.76
C ARG A 732 -7.45 -21.36 -19.17
N LEU A 733 -8.50 -21.03 -19.92
CA LEU A 733 -9.59 -20.17 -19.46
C LEU A 733 -10.28 -20.77 -18.24
N PHE A 734 -10.60 -22.08 -18.26
CA PHE A 734 -11.16 -22.76 -17.10
C PHE A 734 -10.27 -22.64 -15.87
N THR A 735 -8.96 -22.89 -16.02
CA THR A 735 -8.01 -22.80 -14.91
C THR A 735 -7.98 -21.39 -14.30
N LEU A 736 -7.97 -20.33 -15.14
CA LEU A 736 -8.01 -18.95 -14.66
C LEU A 736 -9.32 -18.62 -13.94
N LEU A 737 -10.45 -19.03 -14.52
CA LEU A 737 -11.75 -18.78 -13.92
C LEU A 737 -11.94 -19.58 -12.63
N GLU A 738 -11.38 -20.77 -12.50
CA GLU A 738 -11.34 -21.53 -11.25
C GLU A 738 -10.55 -20.80 -10.17
N ARG A 739 -9.36 -20.26 -10.49
CA ARG A 739 -8.57 -19.43 -9.56
C ARG A 739 -9.34 -18.20 -9.12
N TYR A 740 -10.03 -17.56 -10.05
CA TYR A 740 -10.90 -16.42 -9.76
C TYR A 740 -12.09 -16.80 -8.88
N HIS A 741 -12.76 -17.92 -9.12
CA HIS A 741 -13.83 -18.43 -8.27
C HIS A 741 -13.34 -18.60 -6.83
N SER A 742 -12.22 -19.31 -6.66
CA SER A 742 -11.59 -19.51 -5.36
C SER A 742 -11.19 -18.20 -4.68
N ALA A 743 -10.64 -17.24 -5.44
CA ALA A 743 -10.30 -15.92 -4.93
C ALA A 743 -11.54 -15.17 -4.43
N THR A 744 -12.63 -15.14 -5.21
CA THR A 744 -13.87 -14.45 -4.83
C THR A 744 -14.55 -15.06 -3.62
N GLU A 745 -14.60 -16.39 -3.50
CA GLU A 745 -15.20 -17.05 -2.33
C GLU A 745 -14.41 -16.76 -1.05
N ALA A 746 -13.06 -16.73 -1.13
CA ALA A 746 -12.19 -16.47 0.00
C ALA A 746 -12.32 -15.04 0.59
N VAL A 747 -12.80 -14.07 -0.19
CA VAL A 747 -13.05 -12.68 0.27
C VAL A 747 -14.53 -12.30 0.25
N ALA A 748 -15.44 -13.27 0.09
CA ALA A 748 -16.89 -13.05 0.00
C ALA A 748 -17.34 -12.06 -1.09
N TYR A 749 -16.63 -12.01 -2.22
CA TYR A 749 -16.98 -11.15 -3.35
C TYR A 749 -18.08 -11.77 -4.22
N PRO A 750 -19.06 -10.97 -4.68
CA PRO A 750 -20.10 -11.41 -5.59
C PRO A 750 -19.54 -11.76 -6.97
N LEU A 751 -20.07 -12.81 -7.60
CA LEU A 751 -19.75 -13.19 -8.99
C LEU A 751 -20.73 -12.54 -9.98
N PRO A 752 -20.30 -12.25 -11.22
CA PRO A 752 -21.19 -11.74 -12.26
C PRO A 752 -22.34 -12.68 -12.57
N GLN A 753 -23.48 -12.10 -12.94
CA GLN A 753 -24.67 -12.87 -13.26
C GLN A 753 -24.43 -13.75 -14.50
N GLY A 754 -24.82 -15.03 -14.45
CA GLY A 754 -24.54 -16.00 -15.51
C GLY A 754 -23.16 -16.68 -15.46
N TYR A 755 -22.23 -16.20 -14.61
CA TYR A 755 -20.88 -16.75 -14.49
C TYR A 755 -20.87 -18.25 -14.13
N ASN A 756 -21.66 -18.67 -13.13
CA ASN A 756 -21.67 -20.07 -12.69
C ASN A 756 -22.10 -21.02 -13.81
N SER A 757 -23.08 -20.59 -14.61
CA SER A 757 -23.54 -21.36 -15.76
C SER A 757 -22.45 -21.48 -16.84
N PHE A 758 -21.77 -20.37 -17.12
CA PHE A 758 -20.66 -20.32 -18.07
C PHE A 758 -19.49 -21.21 -17.62
N LEU A 759 -19.07 -21.11 -16.35
CA LEU A 759 -17.99 -21.92 -15.79
C LEU A 759 -18.32 -23.42 -15.82
N ALA A 760 -19.55 -23.80 -15.48
CA ALA A 760 -19.98 -25.19 -15.49
C ALA A 760 -19.98 -25.81 -16.89
N TYR A 761 -20.49 -25.10 -17.89
CA TYR A 761 -20.45 -25.59 -19.27
C TYR A 761 -19.01 -25.63 -19.82
N LEU A 762 -18.18 -24.64 -19.50
CA LEU A 762 -16.76 -24.64 -19.85
C LEU A 762 -16.01 -25.84 -19.25
N ALA A 763 -16.30 -26.16 -17.98
CA ALA A 763 -15.73 -27.30 -17.28
C ALA A 763 -16.12 -28.64 -17.92
N HIS A 764 -17.40 -28.80 -18.30
CA HIS A 764 -17.88 -29.99 -19.02
C HIS A 764 -17.12 -30.20 -20.34
N ARG A 765 -16.82 -29.11 -21.06
CA ARG A 765 -16.09 -29.17 -22.34
C ARG A 765 -14.60 -29.45 -22.19
N CYS A 766 -13.95 -29.03 -21.09
CA CYS A 766 -12.49 -29.07 -20.98
C CYS A 766 -11.93 -30.15 -20.02
N LEU A 767 -12.76 -30.67 -19.11
CA LEU A 767 -12.37 -31.67 -18.11
C LEU A 767 -12.85 -33.07 -18.49
N PRO A 768 -12.10 -34.13 -18.09
CA PRO A 768 -12.63 -35.48 -18.13
C PRO A 768 -13.88 -35.61 -17.24
N HIS A 769 -14.86 -36.41 -17.69
CA HIS A 769 -16.16 -36.60 -17.00
C HIS A 769 -16.02 -36.88 -15.49
N HIS A 770 -15.10 -37.77 -15.11
CA HIS A 770 -14.89 -38.11 -13.70
C HIS A 770 -14.39 -36.92 -12.86
N VAL A 771 -13.55 -36.05 -13.43
CA VAL A 771 -13.08 -34.82 -12.77
C VAL A 771 -14.23 -33.82 -12.68
N PHE A 772 -14.95 -33.60 -13.78
CA PHE A 772 -16.14 -32.74 -13.80
C PHE A 772 -17.15 -33.13 -12.70
N MET A 773 -17.46 -34.42 -12.58
CA MET A 773 -18.35 -34.92 -11.52
C MET A 773 -17.81 -34.70 -10.11
N GLN A 774 -16.49 -34.66 -9.88
CA GLN A 774 -15.94 -34.28 -8.57
C GLN A 774 -16.26 -32.83 -8.22
N TYR A 775 -16.15 -31.90 -9.18
CA TYR A 775 -16.50 -30.49 -8.96
C TYR A 775 -18.00 -30.31 -8.69
N VAL A 776 -18.86 -31.02 -9.43
CA VAL A 776 -20.32 -30.99 -9.23
C VAL A 776 -20.69 -31.52 -7.84
N ARG A 777 -20.15 -32.68 -7.44
CA ARG A 777 -20.41 -33.29 -6.13
C ARG A 777 -19.90 -32.46 -4.95
N ARG A 778 -18.82 -31.69 -5.14
CA ARG A 778 -18.28 -30.76 -4.15
C ARG A 778 -19.02 -29.41 -4.12
N GLY A 779 -20.00 -29.19 -4.99
CA GLY A 779 -20.80 -27.97 -5.02
C GLY A 779 -20.10 -26.75 -5.63
N VAL A 780 -18.90 -26.93 -6.20
CA VAL A 780 -18.13 -25.85 -6.86
C VAL A 780 -18.81 -25.48 -8.18
N LEU A 781 -19.22 -26.48 -8.97
CA LEU A 781 -19.97 -26.25 -10.21
C LEU A 781 -21.47 -26.38 -9.97
N GLN A 782 -22.17 -25.25 -10.10
CA GLN A 782 -23.63 -25.22 -9.95
C GLN A 782 -24.30 -25.45 -11.30
N LEU A 783 -24.90 -26.63 -11.46
CA LEU A 783 -25.63 -26.99 -12.67
C LEU A 783 -27.05 -26.42 -12.62
N ASN A 784 -27.22 -25.27 -13.28
CA ASN A 784 -28.51 -24.65 -13.54
C ASN A 784 -29.26 -25.38 -14.67
N VAL A 785 -30.58 -25.19 -14.75
CA VAL A 785 -31.42 -25.92 -15.73
C VAL A 785 -30.97 -25.68 -17.17
N ASP A 786 -30.58 -24.45 -17.52
CA ASP A 786 -30.12 -24.10 -18.86
C ASP A 786 -28.82 -24.85 -19.23
N VAL A 787 -27.85 -24.91 -18.30
CA VAL A 787 -26.60 -25.65 -18.49
C VAL A 787 -26.85 -27.15 -18.59
N LEU A 788 -27.70 -27.70 -17.71
CA LEU A 788 -28.07 -29.11 -17.73
C LEU A 788 -28.69 -29.50 -19.07
N ARG A 789 -29.56 -28.65 -19.61
CA ARG A 789 -30.17 -28.84 -20.90
C ARG A 789 -29.12 -28.90 -22.00
N GLU A 790 -28.20 -27.93 -22.05
CA GLU A 790 -27.14 -27.94 -23.07
C GLU A 790 -26.20 -29.15 -22.94
N ILE A 791 -25.80 -29.54 -21.72
CA ILE A 791 -24.96 -30.73 -21.51
C ILE A 791 -25.65 -32.02 -21.99
N VAL A 792 -26.96 -32.15 -21.72
CA VAL A 792 -27.73 -33.32 -22.17
C VAL A 792 -27.91 -33.34 -23.69
N TYR A 793 -27.98 -32.19 -24.35
CA TYR A 793 -28.01 -32.13 -25.82
C TYR A 793 -26.64 -32.33 -26.47
N ASP A 794 -25.55 -31.90 -25.83
CA ASP A 794 -24.17 -32.09 -26.30
C ASP A 794 -23.73 -33.57 -26.29
N LEU A 795 -24.19 -34.33 -25.29
CA LEU A 795 -23.95 -35.76 -25.20
C LEU A 795 -24.91 -36.54 -26.13
N ASP A 796 -24.39 -37.50 -26.91
CA ASP A 796 -25.23 -38.41 -27.70
C ASP A 796 -25.94 -39.47 -26.82
N ASP A 797 -26.84 -40.26 -27.40
CA ASP A 797 -27.60 -41.31 -26.67
C ASP A 797 -26.92 -42.70 -26.77
N THR A 798 -25.58 -42.75 -26.84
CA THR A 798 -24.84 -44.02 -26.66
C THR A 798 -25.02 -44.57 -25.24
N PRO A 799 -24.95 -45.90 -25.01
CA PRO A 799 -25.19 -46.48 -23.68
C PRO A 799 -24.29 -45.87 -22.59
N GLU A 800 -23.03 -45.58 -22.90
CA GLU A 800 -22.10 -44.92 -21.99
C GLU A 800 -22.53 -43.47 -21.67
N ASN A 801 -22.94 -42.69 -22.67
CA ASN A 801 -23.37 -41.30 -22.45
C ASN A 801 -24.76 -41.22 -21.81
N VAL A 802 -25.63 -42.21 -22.00
CA VAL A 802 -26.88 -42.36 -21.24
C VAL A 802 -26.59 -42.53 -19.74
N GLU A 803 -25.60 -43.35 -19.38
CA GLU A 803 -25.16 -43.48 -17.98
C GLU A 803 -24.61 -42.17 -17.43
N ARG A 804 -23.77 -41.45 -18.20
CA ARG A 804 -23.24 -40.14 -17.80
C ARG A 804 -24.34 -39.09 -17.62
N LYS A 805 -25.33 -39.03 -18.52
CA LYS A 805 -26.50 -38.15 -18.41
C LYS A 805 -27.26 -38.43 -17.11
N LEU A 806 -27.52 -39.71 -16.81
CA LEU A 806 -28.20 -40.12 -15.58
C LEU A 806 -27.38 -39.79 -14.32
N GLU A 807 -26.06 -39.98 -14.35
CA GLU A 807 -25.16 -39.61 -13.25
C GLU A 807 -25.21 -38.10 -12.97
N ILE A 808 -25.19 -37.27 -14.02
CA ILE A 808 -25.31 -35.81 -13.90
C ILE A 808 -26.69 -35.42 -13.35
N ILE A 809 -27.77 -35.95 -13.92
CA ILE A 809 -29.16 -35.64 -13.50
C ILE A 809 -29.42 -36.04 -12.04
N THR A 810 -28.84 -37.16 -11.58
CA THR A 810 -29.00 -37.63 -10.19
C THR A 810 -28.14 -36.85 -9.20
N SER A 811 -27.11 -36.14 -9.66
CA SER A 811 -26.23 -35.32 -8.81
C SER A 811 -26.77 -33.93 -8.48
N VAL A 812 -27.82 -33.47 -9.16
CA VAL A 812 -28.43 -32.15 -8.94
C VAL A 812 -29.69 -32.24 -8.07
N PRO A 813 -30.15 -31.13 -7.46
CA PRO A 813 -31.41 -31.12 -6.72
C PRO A 813 -32.57 -31.67 -7.55
N LEU A 814 -33.43 -32.50 -6.91
CA LEU A 814 -34.50 -33.27 -7.58
C LEU A 814 -35.35 -32.43 -8.55
N ILE A 815 -35.72 -31.22 -8.15
CA ILE A 815 -36.54 -30.33 -8.99
C ILE A 815 -35.83 -29.97 -10.29
N ARG A 816 -34.52 -29.70 -10.25
CA ARG A 816 -33.73 -29.40 -11.45
C ARG A 816 -33.60 -30.65 -12.31
N GLY A 817 -33.31 -31.80 -11.70
CA GLY A 817 -33.22 -33.09 -12.40
C GLY A 817 -34.52 -33.45 -13.13
N VAL A 818 -35.67 -33.31 -12.47
CA VAL A 818 -36.99 -33.57 -13.09
C VAL A 818 -37.25 -32.62 -14.26
N ARG A 819 -36.93 -31.32 -14.13
CA ARG A 819 -37.04 -30.37 -15.24
C ARG A 819 -36.14 -30.77 -16.41
N THR A 820 -34.89 -31.18 -16.15
CA THR A 820 -33.98 -31.66 -17.20
C THR A 820 -34.51 -32.91 -17.90
N LEU A 821 -35.08 -33.87 -17.16
CA LEU A 821 -35.72 -35.05 -17.75
C LEU A 821 -36.86 -34.66 -18.70
N GLN A 822 -37.63 -33.60 -18.43
CA GLN A 822 -38.70 -33.16 -19.32
C GLN A 822 -38.19 -32.77 -20.71
N PHE A 823 -36.96 -32.27 -20.84
CA PHE A 823 -36.38 -31.85 -22.11
C PHE A 823 -35.64 -32.97 -22.85
N TRP A 824 -35.22 -34.03 -22.15
CA TRP A 824 -34.53 -35.17 -22.75
C TRP A 824 -35.52 -36.17 -23.35
N GLN A 825 -35.61 -36.20 -24.68
CA GLN A 825 -36.50 -37.07 -25.43
C GLN A 825 -35.94 -38.49 -25.59
N HIS A 826 -35.81 -39.23 -24.48
CA HIS A 826 -35.27 -40.59 -24.46
C HIS A 826 -36.15 -41.55 -23.63
N PRO A 827 -36.28 -42.84 -23.99
CA PRO A 827 -37.13 -43.80 -23.27
C PRO A 827 -36.84 -43.87 -21.76
N MET A 828 -35.57 -43.78 -21.35
CA MET A 828 -35.21 -43.75 -19.93
C MET A 828 -35.75 -42.53 -19.19
N SER A 829 -35.83 -41.38 -19.86
CA SER A 829 -36.44 -40.19 -19.26
C SER A 829 -37.93 -40.39 -18.98
N LEU A 830 -38.67 -40.97 -19.94
CA LEU A 830 -40.09 -41.29 -19.79
C LEU A 830 -40.32 -42.28 -18.64
N ILE A 831 -39.49 -43.33 -18.56
CA ILE A 831 -39.55 -44.34 -17.48
C ILE A 831 -39.30 -43.68 -16.11
N LEU A 832 -38.31 -42.81 -15.99
CA LEU A 832 -37.99 -42.16 -14.71
C LEU A 832 -39.07 -41.15 -14.31
N ARG A 833 -39.57 -40.35 -15.27
CA ARG A 833 -40.65 -39.38 -15.02
C ARG A 833 -41.95 -40.06 -14.62
N SER A 834 -42.34 -41.16 -15.26
CA SER A 834 -43.54 -41.92 -14.92
C SER A 834 -43.43 -42.55 -13.52
N ARG A 835 -42.27 -43.10 -13.17
CA ARG A 835 -41.99 -43.65 -11.84
C ARG A 835 -42.03 -42.57 -10.76
N LEU A 836 -41.43 -41.40 -11.00
CA LEU A 836 -41.46 -40.28 -10.05
C LEU A 836 -42.88 -39.74 -9.87
N HIS A 837 -43.66 -39.63 -10.94
CA HIS A 837 -45.07 -39.22 -10.88
C HIS A 837 -45.90 -40.21 -10.04
N ALA A 838 -45.79 -41.50 -10.33
CA ALA A 838 -46.46 -42.55 -9.55
C ALA A 838 -46.03 -42.57 -8.08
N ALA A 839 -44.73 -42.40 -7.80
CA ALA A 839 -44.21 -42.36 -6.43
C ALA A 839 -44.75 -41.15 -5.63
N SER A 840 -44.83 -39.97 -6.25
CA SER A 840 -45.43 -38.76 -5.65
C SER A 840 -46.88 -39.02 -5.22
N ILE A 841 -47.68 -39.61 -6.12
CA ILE A 841 -49.08 -39.94 -5.87
C ILE A 841 -49.22 -40.96 -4.73
N LEU A 842 -48.41 -42.03 -4.75
CA LEU A 842 -48.43 -43.05 -3.71
C LEU A 842 -47.99 -42.52 -2.34
N ALA A 843 -47.11 -41.51 -2.31
CA ALA A 843 -46.72 -40.79 -1.11
C ALA A 843 -47.80 -39.81 -0.59
N GLY A 844 -48.88 -39.57 -1.35
CA GLY A 844 -49.95 -38.64 -1.01
C GLY A 844 -49.62 -37.17 -1.33
N GLU A 845 -48.57 -36.92 -2.12
CA GLU A 845 -48.22 -35.60 -2.64
C GLU A 845 -49.02 -35.40 -3.95
N GLY A 846 -50.03 -34.53 -3.93
CA GLY A 846 -50.94 -34.28 -5.08
C GLY A 846 -50.23 -33.79 -6.36
N PRO A 847 -50.97 -33.52 -7.45
CA PRO A 847 -50.40 -33.21 -8.76
C PRO A 847 -49.79 -31.81 -8.75
N GLY A 848 -48.51 -31.73 -8.39
CA GLY A 848 -47.79 -30.47 -8.34
C GLY A 848 -46.45 -30.62 -7.64
N GLN A 849 -45.45 -31.05 -8.42
CA GLN A 849 -44.00 -31.09 -8.17
C GLN A 849 -43.50 -31.56 -6.77
N PRO A 850 -42.52 -32.47 -6.72
CA PRO A 850 -42.04 -33.05 -5.46
C PRO A 850 -41.51 -31.96 -4.52
N ARG A 851 -42.02 -31.94 -3.29
CA ARG A 851 -41.46 -31.11 -2.20
C ARG A 851 -40.22 -31.82 -1.63
N THR A 852 -39.27 -31.02 -1.17
CA THR A 852 -38.02 -31.53 -0.58
C THR A 852 -38.29 -32.37 0.68
N PRO A 853 -37.50 -33.45 0.91
CA PRO A 853 -37.70 -34.38 2.01
C PRO A 853 -37.13 -33.79 3.30
N THR A 854 -37.79 -32.81 3.90
CA THR A 854 -37.47 -32.36 5.27
C THR A 854 -38.69 -32.21 6.18
N GLN A 855 -39.91 -32.52 5.73
CA GLN A 855 -41.11 -32.43 6.58
C GLN A 855 -41.92 -33.74 6.72
N SER A 856 -41.44 -34.89 6.23
CA SER A 856 -42.15 -36.17 6.38
C SER A 856 -41.99 -36.84 7.76
N ALA A 857 -41.22 -36.26 8.69
CA ALA A 857 -40.99 -36.87 10.01
C ALA A 857 -42.12 -36.62 11.05
N ARG A 858 -43.27 -36.03 10.70
CA ARG A 858 -44.33 -35.75 11.70
C ARG A 858 -45.77 -36.14 11.36
N VAL A 859 -46.06 -36.81 10.25
CA VAL A 859 -47.47 -37.15 9.91
C VAL A 859 -47.83 -38.64 10.08
N ASN A 860 -46.86 -39.54 10.24
CA ASN A 860 -47.15 -40.98 10.44
C ASN A 860 -47.38 -41.37 11.92
N ALA A 861 -48.42 -40.80 12.54
CA ALA A 861 -48.89 -41.30 13.84
C ALA A 861 -50.43 -41.41 14.00
N HIS A 862 -51.26 -41.02 13.02
CA HIS A 862 -52.71 -40.96 13.26
C HIS A 862 -53.66 -41.63 12.26
N HIS A 863 -53.18 -42.36 11.26
CA HIS A 863 -54.08 -43.09 10.34
C HIS A 863 -53.80 -44.59 10.21
N LEU A 864 -53.65 -45.26 11.35
CA LEU A 864 -53.84 -46.70 11.48
C LEU A 864 -55.03 -46.96 12.40
N ASN A 865 -56.23 -46.73 11.89
CA ASN A 865 -57.37 -47.56 12.29
C ASN A 865 -58.52 -47.45 11.30
N ASN A 866 -59.03 -48.63 10.91
CA ASN A 866 -60.32 -48.86 10.27
C ASN A 866 -60.51 -48.37 8.83
N LYS A 867 -60.29 -49.26 7.84
CA LYS A 867 -61.34 -50.19 7.37
C LYS A 867 -60.81 -51.12 6.26
N GLY A 868 -61.00 -52.42 6.50
CA GLY A 868 -61.23 -53.50 5.53
C GLY A 868 -60.52 -53.44 4.18
N ILE A 869 -59.39 -54.14 4.10
CA ILE A 869 -58.87 -54.69 2.83
C ILE A 869 -59.87 -55.76 2.39
N SER A 870 -60.81 -55.40 1.51
CA SER A 870 -61.51 -56.38 0.69
C SER A 870 -60.62 -56.67 -0.51
N ALA A 871 -60.10 -57.89 -0.54
CA ALA A 871 -59.57 -58.51 -1.74
C ALA A 871 -60.51 -58.28 -2.92
N PHE A 872 -59.97 -57.83 -4.06
CA PHE A 872 -60.68 -57.92 -5.32
C PHE A 872 -60.44 -59.31 -5.93
N PRO A 873 -61.50 -60.11 -6.17
CA PRO A 873 -61.45 -61.23 -7.08
C PRO A 873 -61.95 -60.78 -8.45
N THR A 874 -61.15 -60.86 -9.51
CA THR A 874 -61.69 -61.07 -10.86
C THR A 874 -60.70 -61.78 -11.76
N THR A 875 -61.21 -62.88 -12.33
CA THR A 875 -60.69 -63.74 -13.38
C THR A 875 -60.83 -63.09 -14.76
N ASP A 876 -60.36 -61.85 -14.92
CA ASP A 876 -60.20 -61.22 -16.22
C ASP A 876 -58.72 -60.87 -16.37
N HIS A 877 -58.15 -61.14 -17.55
CA HIS A 877 -56.76 -60.86 -17.90
C HIS A 877 -56.51 -59.34 -17.97
N LEU A 878 -56.59 -58.66 -16.84
CA LEU A 878 -56.16 -57.26 -16.73
C LEU A 878 -54.65 -57.23 -16.91
N SER A 879 -54.20 -56.39 -17.84
CA SER A 879 -52.79 -56.15 -18.06
C SER A 879 -52.15 -55.62 -16.75
N PRO A 880 -50.87 -55.93 -16.46
CA PRO A 880 -50.17 -55.38 -15.30
C PRO A 880 -50.25 -53.85 -15.17
N TYR A 881 -50.48 -53.16 -16.30
CA TYR A 881 -50.73 -51.73 -16.37
C TYR A 881 -52.09 -51.32 -15.77
N GLU A 882 -53.16 -52.07 -16.05
CA GLU A 882 -54.49 -51.80 -15.49
C GLU A 882 -54.51 -51.99 -13.97
N THR A 883 -53.87 -53.06 -13.46
CA THR A 883 -53.72 -53.25 -12.00
C THR A 883 -52.88 -52.14 -11.35
N PHE A 884 -51.83 -51.68 -12.02
CA PHE A 884 -51.02 -50.55 -11.55
C PHE A 884 -51.82 -49.24 -11.52
N LEU A 885 -52.67 -49.00 -12.52
CA LEU A 885 -53.52 -47.83 -12.59
C LEU A 885 -54.64 -47.84 -11.54
N ASP A 886 -55.23 -49.01 -11.27
CA ASP A 886 -56.20 -49.21 -10.18
C ASP A 886 -55.59 -48.87 -8.81
N LEU A 887 -54.31 -49.22 -8.58
CA LEU A 887 -53.59 -48.87 -7.36
C LEU A 887 -53.38 -47.36 -7.20
N LEU A 888 -53.10 -46.65 -8.29
CA LEU A 888 -52.90 -45.20 -8.26
C LEU A 888 -54.22 -44.43 -8.08
N THR A 889 -55.28 -44.86 -8.76
CA THR A 889 -56.64 -44.27 -8.61
C THR A 889 -57.26 -44.54 -7.25
N ALA A 890 -56.81 -45.58 -6.52
CA ALA A 890 -57.16 -45.78 -5.11
C ALA A 890 -56.55 -44.71 -4.17
N LYS A 891 -55.55 -43.95 -4.63
CA LYS A 891 -54.80 -42.97 -3.83
C LYS A 891 -54.95 -41.50 -4.29
N ALA A 892 -55.33 -41.25 -5.53
CA ALA A 892 -55.55 -39.92 -6.08
C ALA A 892 -56.71 -39.87 -7.09
N ASN A 893 -57.25 -38.68 -7.34
CA ASN A 893 -58.30 -38.50 -8.34
C ASN A 893 -57.73 -38.67 -9.76
N LEU A 894 -58.59 -39.06 -10.72
CA LEU A 894 -58.22 -39.17 -12.14
C LEU A 894 -57.66 -37.86 -12.73
N THR A 895 -58.05 -36.71 -12.19
CA THR A 895 -57.52 -35.39 -12.59
C THR A 895 -56.07 -35.16 -12.21
N ASP A 896 -55.57 -35.93 -11.24
CA ASP A 896 -54.24 -35.78 -10.66
C ASP A 896 -53.23 -36.75 -11.31
N LEU A 897 -53.72 -37.63 -12.18
CA LEU A 897 -52.94 -38.61 -12.91
C LEU A 897 -52.62 -38.10 -14.32
N ASP A 898 -51.33 -37.95 -14.63
CA ASP A 898 -50.85 -37.84 -16.00
C ASP A 898 -50.88 -39.22 -16.65
N LEU A 899 -52.07 -39.63 -17.10
CA LEU A 899 -52.31 -40.94 -17.71
C LEU A 899 -51.48 -41.16 -18.97
N GLY A 900 -51.20 -40.09 -19.73
CA GLY A 900 -50.35 -40.14 -20.93
C GLY A 900 -48.92 -40.52 -20.57
N LEU A 901 -48.34 -39.82 -19.59
CA LEU A 901 -46.98 -40.10 -19.12
C LEU A 901 -46.85 -41.52 -18.51
N LEU A 902 -47.86 -41.96 -17.75
CA LEU A 902 -47.86 -43.30 -17.15
C LEU A 902 -47.96 -44.40 -18.21
N PHE A 903 -48.79 -44.22 -19.23
CA PHE A 903 -48.90 -45.15 -20.36
C PHE A 903 -47.60 -45.22 -21.14
N GLU A 904 -47.10 -44.08 -21.63
CA GLU A 904 -45.88 -44.00 -22.43
C GLU A 904 -44.65 -44.52 -21.68
N GLY A 905 -44.53 -44.18 -20.38
CA GLY A 905 -43.45 -44.68 -19.54
C GLY A 905 -43.53 -46.19 -19.30
N THR A 906 -44.74 -46.77 -19.23
CA THR A 906 -44.91 -48.23 -19.10
C THR A 906 -44.55 -48.95 -20.39
N VAL A 907 -44.98 -48.44 -21.54
CA VAL A 907 -44.61 -48.98 -22.87
C VAL A 907 -43.09 -48.92 -23.05
N ALA A 908 -42.48 -47.76 -22.79
CA ALA A 908 -41.03 -47.59 -22.83
C ALA A 908 -40.30 -48.58 -21.91
N SER A 909 -40.81 -48.82 -20.69
CA SER A 909 -40.22 -49.79 -19.77
C SER A 909 -40.30 -51.23 -20.27
N CYS A 910 -41.38 -51.61 -20.97
CA CYS A 910 -41.53 -52.94 -21.56
C CYS A 910 -40.60 -53.16 -22.76
N ASP A 911 -40.36 -52.11 -23.55
CA ASP A 911 -39.47 -52.18 -24.70
C ASP A 911 -37.99 -52.12 -24.31
N TYR A 912 -37.65 -51.37 -23.25
CA TYR A 912 -36.28 -51.27 -22.73
C TYR A 912 -35.79 -52.56 -22.03
N VAL A 913 -36.70 -53.39 -21.52
CA VAL A 913 -36.41 -54.66 -20.82
C VAL A 913 -36.26 -55.85 -21.77
N LYS A 914 -36.32 -55.67 -23.10
CA LYS A 914 -36.03 -56.74 -24.07
C LYS A 914 -34.56 -56.73 -24.52
N PRO A 915 -33.64 -57.48 -23.89
CA PRO A 915 -32.37 -57.83 -24.52
C PRO A 915 -32.60 -59.00 -25.49
N ASP A 916 -32.06 -58.89 -26.72
CA ASP A 916 -31.57 -59.99 -27.57
C ASP A 916 -32.22 -61.38 -27.49
N THR A 917 -33.53 -61.50 -27.75
CA THR A 917 -34.15 -62.80 -28.08
C THR A 917 -34.67 -62.87 -29.51
N ARG A 918 -34.11 -62.08 -30.42
CA ARG A 918 -34.42 -62.15 -31.86
C ARG A 918 -33.14 -62.21 -32.69
N ASN A 919 -32.47 -63.36 -32.67
CA ASN A 919 -31.68 -63.77 -33.85
C ASN A 919 -31.37 -65.27 -33.96
N ASP A 920 -32.14 -66.18 -33.35
CA ASP A 920 -32.04 -67.62 -33.65
C ASP A 920 -33.43 -68.23 -33.84
N ALA A 921 -34.13 -67.81 -34.89
CA ALA A 921 -35.19 -68.61 -35.51
C ALA A 921 -35.67 -67.92 -36.79
N LEU A 922 -35.10 -68.31 -37.94
CA LEU A 922 -35.80 -68.64 -39.20
C LEU A 922 -34.83 -68.64 -40.40
N GLY A 923 -34.45 -69.83 -40.86
CA GLY A 923 -34.41 -70.15 -42.30
C GLY A 923 -33.05 -70.40 -42.97
N ALA A 924 -32.78 -71.69 -43.21
CA ALA A 924 -31.95 -72.30 -44.26
C ALA A 924 -30.42 -72.16 -44.19
#